data_AF-A0A124FQ81-F1
#
_entry.id   AF-A0A124FQ81-F1
#
_cell.length_a   1.000
_cell.length_b   1.000
_cell.length_c   1.000
_cell.angle_alpha   90.00
_cell.angle_beta   90.00
_cell.angle_gamma   90.00
#
_symmetry.space_group_name_H-M   'P 1'
#
loop_
_entity.id
_entity.type
_entity.pdbx_description
1 polymer ?
#
loop_
_entity_poly.entity_id
_entity_poly.type
_entity_poly.pdbx_seq_one_letter_code
_entity_poly.pdbx_strand_id
1 'polypeptide(L)'
;MKHPHHTWLYIKACLASLLFCVFFFLSCDLNIPTKLEPPAWKASLTLPLIYEQYPVIDLENDSTFFAEGDTMFLRFGGDLGQVALSKNNFIVPVNTSISVQEEGQTLRVDPFRREIIDNLTLGDIVGADLSTIPPDVWNNVAANPIVDVDETVDFGEEIRQELNRYFSAYALETGEGSFFVTDFRNDLPGPVLIDTVKIDVIRDDMSRYHLVIHEGDTIEAYGRLRDSTDLTGKFVEGTRLNASIAIFLVPVNDTLYSDPDIEDGLFYRQSAQMFFTSIHGRTKEIVLMDTTLGFPLPQSNTQIEKGALSMTGPDTNEISMAVLSNTFDAPIRFGLTFPQIQSPPPGNYPAAFPDTLLTPGLDMSLDLDGYHVKSIDDDELLDNLEYTYQVKIDSAAPDVAGYNATFPLNESMGTLQVDFQVTDMRFDSLKGQFNMLLPGDEQQMELPEGITGIGIAEPEMTLRVRNRILPVKLIMDITANKKTESRTMHVEPSLNHPDVAATDSALSIIKFNRQGMFVYWDDESNLVRVNETHPTIADLIDLNPKNFRISTSALVRGEGTIGIGDSLWADYILEAPFKFLASSQSFMPKGYTTIAAWDSSTAAFIRENATGAIVYANLTNHIPMHGTFTLLMSDSTIFPRDTLPETLDLLNISDMGNSRIYFNNGDIIRLDTLFSVPLPRAEVDPVTGMITAPVDSTVTDTISADLVMELTRQVNHYVMPRIDLQTSSDSLIFIRPQDYIGVHAYIGFRVNTGDFIYGSDSNEEEGGE
;
A
#
# COMPACT_ATOMS: atom_id res chain seq x y z
N MET A 1 44.18 19.17 -144.91
CA MET A 1 43.47 18.01 -144.33
C MET A 1 43.88 17.86 -142.86
N LYS A 2 42.89 17.92 -141.96
CA LYS A 2 42.86 17.51 -140.53
C LYS A 2 43.95 18.01 -139.53
N HIS A 3 43.56 19.01 -138.74
CA HIS A 3 43.79 19.16 -137.29
C HIS A 3 43.29 17.92 -136.49
N PRO A 4 43.53 17.74 -135.15
CA PRO A 4 43.84 18.77 -134.13
C PRO A 4 44.81 18.42 -132.97
N HIS A 5 45.24 19.50 -132.31
CA HIS A 5 45.36 19.73 -130.86
C HIS A 5 45.42 18.54 -129.88
N HIS A 6 46.54 18.37 -129.17
CA HIS A 6 46.52 17.92 -127.75
C HIS A 6 47.78 18.26 -126.91
N THR A 7 48.81 18.91 -127.47
CA THR A 7 50.08 19.18 -126.76
C THR A 7 50.17 20.54 -126.06
N TRP A 8 49.19 21.44 -126.23
CA TRP A 8 49.23 22.80 -125.67
C TRP A 8 48.49 22.98 -124.34
N LEU A 9 47.77 21.94 -123.86
CA LEU A 9 47.02 21.99 -122.60
C LEU A 9 47.86 21.61 -121.37
N TYR A 10 48.84 20.71 -121.54
CA TYR A 10 49.65 20.20 -120.43
C TYR A 10 50.72 21.19 -119.92
N ILE A 11 51.22 22.07 -120.80
CA ILE A 11 52.21 23.10 -120.42
C ILE A 11 51.55 24.27 -119.65
N LYS A 12 50.28 24.57 -119.92
CA LYS A 12 49.53 25.62 -119.19
C LYS A 12 49.12 25.18 -117.78
N ALA A 13 48.81 23.89 -117.57
CA ALA A 13 48.46 23.37 -116.26
C ALA A 13 49.66 23.30 -115.30
N CYS A 14 50.85 22.97 -115.81
CA CYS A 14 52.08 22.91 -115.01
C CYS A 14 52.61 24.31 -114.64
N LEU A 15 52.54 25.29 -115.54
CA LEU A 15 52.99 26.65 -115.24
C LEU A 15 52.05 27.38 -114.29
N ALA A 16 50.73 27.14 -114.37
CA ALA A 16 49.74 27.72 -113.46
C ALA A 16 49.84 27.14 -112.04
N SER A 17 50.18 25.85 -111.89
CA SER A 17 50.36 25.20 -110.58
C SER A 17 51.65 25.66 -109.88
N LEU A 18 52.73 25.94 -110.63
CA LEU A 18 53.98 26.49 -110.09
C LEU A 18 53.83 27.97 -109.70
N LEU A 19 53.07 28.77 -110.48
CA LEU A 19 52.81 30.19 -110.18
C LEU A 19 51.87 30.36 -108.98
N PHE A 20 50.91 29.44 -108.79
CA PHE A 20 49.97 29.48 -107.65
C PHE A 20 50.65 29.09 -106.32
N CYS A 21 51.65 28.20 -106.35
CA CYS A 21 52.44 27.88 -105.14
C CYS A 21 53.36 29.03 -104.72
N VAL A 22 53.94 29.78 -105.66
CA VAL A 22 54.83 30.92 -105.34
C VAL A 22 54.06 32.13 -104.79
N PHE A 23 52.78 32.31 -105.16
CA PHE A 23 51.92 33.36 -104.57
C PHE A 23 51.40 33.04 -103.16
N PHE A 24 51.40 31.77 -102.72
CA PHE A 24 51.00 31.40 -101.36
C PHE A 24 52.11 31.55 -100.30
N PHE A 25 53.39 31.62 -100.71
CA PHE A 25 54.51 31.77 -99.77
C PHE A 25 55.00 33.22 -99.57
N LEU A 26 54.42 34.22 -100.25
CA LEU A 26 54.87 35.61 -100.22
C LEU A 26 53.89 36.60 -99.55
N SER A 27 52.83 36.12 -98.88
CA SER A 27 51.81 36.96 -98.25
C SER A 27 51.51 36.60 -96.78
N CYS A 28 52.56 36.43 -95.97
CA CYS A 28 52.43 36.49 -94.50
C CYS A 28 53.36 37.58 -93.97
N ASP A 29 52.80 38.77 -93.80
CA ASP A 29 53.37 39.86 -93.00
C ASP A 29 53.25 39.48 -91.52
N LEU A 30 54.35 38.99 -90.94
CA LEU A 30 54.43 38.60 -89.52
C LEU A 30 54.80 39.85 -88.70
N ASN A 31 53.78 40.57 -88.25
CA ASN A 31 53.91 41.48 -87.11
C ASN A 31 54.18 40.65 -85.85
N ILE A 32 55.43 40.60 -85.41
CA ILE A 32 55.82 39.98 -84.15
C ILE A 32 55.37 40.92 -83.01
N PRO A 33 54.48 40.49 -82.09
CA PRO A 33 54.16 41.28 -80.91
C PRO A 33 55.42 41.40 -80.03
N THR A 34 55.76 42.61 -79.60
CA THR A 34 56.94 42.90 -78.75
C THR A 34 56.79 42.43 -77.29
N LYS A 35 55.80 41.59 -76.99
CA LYS A 35 55.72 40.82 -75.75
C LYS A 35 54.91 39.55 -76.02
N LEU A 36 55.59 38.40 -76.09
CA LEU A 36 54.92 37.11 -75.98
C LEU A 36 54.43 37.00 -74.52
N GLU A 37 53.13 37.09 -74.28
CA GLU A 37 52.57 36.58 -73.03
C GLU A 37 52.66 35.05 -73.11
N PRO A 38 53.40 34.38 -72.21
CA PRO A 38 53.47 32.92 -72.24
C PRO A 38 52.06 32.35 -72.08
N PRO A 39 51.73 31.23 -72.76
CA PRO A 39 50.43 30.59 -72.59
C PRO A 39 50.23 30.22 -71.12
N ALA A 40 49.19 30.76 -70.49
CA ALA A 40 48.78 30.36 -69.14
C ALA A 40 48.16 28.96 -69.22
N TRP A 41 48.94 27.93 -68.89
CA TRP A 41 48.44 26.58 -68.75
C TRP A 41 47.71 26.47 -67.41
N LYS A 42 46.46 26.01 -67.46
CA LYS A 42 45.63 25.76 -66.27
C LYS A 42 45.70 24.27 -65.96
N ALA A 43 46.43 23.89 -64.94
CA ALA A 43 46.35 22.55 -64.37
C ALA A 43 45.22 22.55 -63.31
N SER A 44 44.40 21.50 -63.31
CA SER A 44 43.38 21.30 -62.27
C SER A 44 43.90 20.27 -61.27
N LEU A 45 44.16 20.68 -60.03
CA LEU A 45 44.45 19.76 -58.93
C LEU A 45 43.12 19.42 -58.25
N THR A 46 42.74 18.13 -58.19
CA THR A 46 41.51 17.68 -57.55
C THR A 46 41.77 17.00 -56.21
N LEU A 47 41.13 17.50 -55.15
CA LEU A 47 41.16 16.92 -53.81
C LEU A 47 39.78 16.31 -53.50
N PRO A 48 39.65 14.99 -53.28
CA PRO A 48 38.40 14.40 -52.81
C PRO A 48 38.09 14.90 -51.39
N LEU A 49 36.85 15.31 -51.15
CA LEU A 49 36.38 15.75 -49.83
C LEU A 49 35.57 14.66 -49.12
N ILE A 50 34.62 14.06 -49.84
CA ILE A 50 33.70 13.06 -49.32
C ILE A 50 33.16 12.24 -50.49
N TYR A 51 33.05 10.93 -50.32
CA TYR A 51 32.46 10.01 -51.27
C TYR A 51 31.72 8.92 -50.50
N GLU A 52 30.56 9.26 -49.97
CA GLU A 52 29.84 8.42 -49.00
C GLU A 52 28.33 8.40 -49.27
N GLN A 53 27.69 7.32 -48.84
CA GLN A 53 26.23 7.21 -48.73
C GLN A 53 25.87 7.02 -47.27
N TYR A 54 24.85 7.74 -46.81
CA TYR A 54 24.32 7.66 -45.46
C TYR A 54 22.91 7.03 -45.51
N PRO A 55 22.80 5.69 -45.52
CA PRO A 55 21.51 5.01 -45.47
C PRO A 55 20.89 5.09 -44.08
N VAL A 56 19.56 5.09 -44.04
CA VAL A 56 18.77 5.17 -42.80
C VAL A 56 18.95 3.93 -41.93
N ILE A 57 19.24 2.78 -42.53
CA ILE A 57 19.55 1.53 -41.81
C ILE A 57 20.76 1.66 -40.87
N ASP A 58 21.69 2.59 -41.12
CA ASP A 58 22.82 2.83 -40.22
C ASP A 58 22.40 3.44 -38.85
N LEU A 59 21.11 3.79 -38.70
CA LEU A 59 20.50 4.19 -37.44
C LEU A 59 20.04 2.99 -36.58
N GLU A 60 20.04 1.78 -37.15
CA GLU A 60 19.77 0.53 -36.42
C GLU A 60 20.78 0.36 -35.28
N ASN A 61 20.28 -0.10 -34.13
CA ASN A 61 21.10 -0.39 -32.97
C ASN A 61 20.63 -1.69 -32.31
N ASP A 62 21.46 -2.23 -31.41
CA ASP A 62 21.16 -3.52 -30.78
C ASP A 62 20.04 -3.46 -29.72
N SER A 63 19.46 -2.28 -29.45
CA SER A 63 18.63 -2.05 -28.26
C SER A 63 17.22 -1.54 -28.51
N THR A 64 17.05 -0.51 -29.34
CA THR A 64 15.82 0.30 -29.44
C THR A 64 15.34 0.51 -30.87
N PHE A 65 16.21 0.45 -31.88
CA PHE A 65 15.89 0.75 -33.28
C PHE A 65 16.21 -0.45 -34.15
N PHE A 66 15.19 -0.99 -34.82
CA PHE A 66 15.31 -2.21 -35.61
C PHE A 66 14.73 -2.02 -37.02
N ALA A 67 15.37 -2.59 -38.03
CA ALA A 67 14.82 -2.68 -39.37
C ALA A 67 14.03 -3.98 -39.53
N GLU A 68 12.75 -3.91 -39.90
CA GLU A 68 11.94 -5.09 -40.22
C GLU A 68 11.22 -4.89 -41.56
N GLY A 69 11.71 -5.58 -42.59
CA GLY A 69 11.25 -5.40 -43.96
C GLY A 69 11.56 -3.99 -44.49
N ASP A 70 10.53 -3.28 -44.95
CA ASP A 70 10.63 -1.91 -45.47
C ASP A 70 10.42 -0.83 -44.39
N THR A 71 10.32 -1.20 -43.10
CA THR A 71 10.01 -0.27 -42.01
C THR A 71 11.08 -0.28 -40.93
N MET A 72 11.44 0.89 -40.40
CA MET A 72 12.20 1.01 -39.15
C MET A 72 11.23 1.09 -37.97
N PHE A 73 11.52 0.40 -36.87
CA PHE A 73 10.71 0.41 -35.65
C PHE A 73 11.52 0.87 -34.45
N LEU A 74 10.93 1.74 -33.64
CA LEU A 74 11.31 1.90 -32.25
C LEU A 74 10.62 0.78 -31.46
N ARG A 75 11.39 -0.18 -30.95
CA ARG A 75 10.86 -1.29 -30.15
C ARG A 75 11.63 -1.39 -28.84
N PHE A 76 10.92 -1.41 -27.72
CA PHE A 76 11.51 -1.80 -26.44
C PHE A 76 10.45 -2.50 -25.59
N GLY A 77 10.90 -3.36 -24.69
CA GLY A 77 10.02 -4.15 -23.84
C GLY A 77 10.75 -4.65 -22.61
N GLY A 78 9.98 -5.11 -21.64
CA GLY A 78 10.49 -5.59 -20.38
C GLY A 78 9.49 -6.50 -19.68
N ASP A 79 9.97 -7.11 -18.59
CA ASP A 79 9.14 -7.87 -17.65
C ASP A 79 8.82 -6.95 -16.45
N LEU A 80 7.57 -6.92 -16.01
CA LEU A 80 7.13 -6.23 -14.78
C LEU A 80 7.25 -7.12 -13.54
N GLY A 81 8.02 -8.19 -13.66
CA GLY A 81 8.25 -9.22 -12.68
C GLY A 81 7.02 -10.10 -12.42
N GLN A 82 7.22 -11.00 -11.46
CA GLN A 82 6.19 -11.87 -10.92
C GLN A 82 6.02 -11.57 -9.44
N VAL A 83 4.77 -11.36 -9.01
CA VAL A 83 4.42 -11.33 -7.59
C VAL A 83 3.59 -12.56 -7.30
N ALA A 84 4.10 -13.39 -6.38
CA ALA A 84 3.38 -14.52 -5.83
C ALA A 84 2.94 -14.19 -4.41
N LEU A 85 1.74 -14.64 -4.04
CA LEU A 85 1.27 -14.53 -2.68
C LEU A 85 2.09 -15.48 -1.80
N SER A 86 2.80 -14.89 -0.85
CA SER A 86 3.63 -15.60 0.12
C SER A 86 2.83 -15.92 1.37
N LYS A 87 3.36 -16.81 2.23
CA LYS A 87 2.75 -17.11 3.54
C LYS A 87 2.46 -15.84 4.37
N ASN A 88 3.30 -14.81 4.26
CA ASN A 88 3.13 -13.57 5.03
C ASN A 88 1.91 -12.75 4.58
N ASN A 89 1.43 -12.93 3.34
CA ASN A 89 0.22 -12.27 2.85
C ASN A 89 -1.07 -12.87 3.45
N PHE A 90 -0.97 -14.04 4.07
CA PHE A 90 -2.05 -14.79 4.70
C PHE A 90 -2.00 -14.76 6.23
N ILE A 91 -1.24 -13.83 6.82
CA ILE A 91 -1.18 -13.64 8.28
C ILE A 91 -1.84 -12.31 8.61
N VAL A 92 -2.82 -12.35 9.50
CA VAL A 92 -3.40 -11.15 10.13
C VAL A 92 -2.86 -11.05 11.55
N PRO A 93 -2.09 -9.98 11.87
CA PRO A 93 -1.33 -9.88 13.11
C PRO A 93 -2.21 -9.45 14.29
N VAL A 94 -3.16 -10.30 14.70
CA VAL A 94 -4.12 -10.01 15.77
C VAL A 94 -3.41 -9.78 17.09
N ASN A 95 -2.56 -10.73 17.51
CA ASN A 95 -1.84 -10.80 18.78
C ASN A 95 -2.42 -9.91 19.90
N THR A 96 -3.66 -10.20 20.32
CA THR A 96 -4.44 -9.34 21.21
C THR A 96 -4.71 -10.03 22.54
N SER A 97 -4.48 -9.29 23.63
CA SER A 97 -4.85 -9.67 24.99
C SER A 97 -6.18 -9.03 25.38
N ILE A 98 -7.09 -9.82 25.93
CA ILE A 98 -8.39 -9.36 26.43
C ILE A 98 -8.47 -9.71 27.91
N SER A 99 -8.83 -8.77 28.77
CA SER A 99 -9.02 -9.03 30.20
C SER A 99 -10.47 -8.75 30.56
N VAL A 100 -11.14 -9.75 31.15
CA VAL A 100 -12.49 -9.63 31.71
C VAL A 100 -12.36 -9.55 33.23
N GLN A 101 -12.90 -8.48 33.79
CA GLN A 101 -12.88 -8.21 35.23
C GLN A 101 -14.30 -7.95 35.68
N GLU A 102 -14.83 -8.84 36.52
CA GLU A 102 -16.20 -8.79 37.00
C GLU A 102 -16.23 -8.75 38.53
N GLU A 103 -17.12 -7.93 39.08
CA GLU A 103 -17.39 -7.83 40.50
C GLU A 103 -18.81 -8.32 40.80
N GLY A 104 -18.94 -9.19 41.80
CA GLY A 104 -20.21 -9.74 42.23
C GLY A 104 -21.11 -8.69 42.86
N GLN A 105 -22.42 -8.90 42.76
CA GLN A 105 -23.40 -8.05 43.44
C GLN A 105 -23.18 -8.08 44.96
N THR A 106 -23.45 -6.96 45.64
CA THR A 106 -23.50 -6.91 47.09
C THR A 106 -24.87 -7.33 47.61
N LEU A 107 -24.91 -8.40 48.41
CA LEU A 107 -26.12 -8.83 49.12
C LEU A 107 -26.22 -8.05 50.44
N ARG A 108 -27.39 -7.46 50.74
CA ARG A 108 -27.56 -6.64 51.95
C ARG A 108 -28.59 -7.24 52.88
N VAL A 109 -28.23 -7.30 54.15
CA VAL A 109 -29.13 -7.66 55.25
C VAL A 109 -28.92 -6.66 56.37
N ASP A 110 -29.97 -5.93 56.69
CA ASP A 110 -29.93 -4.94 57.76
C ASP A 110 -29.75 -5.63 59.12
N PRO A 111 -28.97 -5.03 60.03
CA PRO A 111 -28.88 -5.52 61.40
C PRO A 111 -30.25 -5.58 62.06
N PHE A 112 -30.55 -6.69 62.72
CA PHE A 112 -31.75 -6.84 63.52
C PHE A 112 -31.50 -6.25 64.91
N ARG A 113 -32.36 -5.31 65.33
CA ARG A 113 -32.36 -4.82 66.71
C ARG A 113 -33.80 -4.70 67.21
N ARG A 114 -34.08 -5.33 68.35
CA ARG A 114 -35.37 -5.20 69.04
C ARG A 114 -35.12 -5.03 70.53
N GLU A 115 -35.76 -4.04 71.13
CA GLU A 115 -35.81 -3.90 72.58
C GLU A 115 -37.28 -3.80 72.98
N ILE A 116 -37.70 -4.67 73.88
CA ILE A 116 -39.01 -4.66 74.51
C ILE A 116 -38.75 -4.31 75.98
N ILE A 117 -39.38 -3.25 76.45
CA ILE A 117 -39.37 -2.84 77.85
C ILE A 117 -40.81 -2.59 78.24
N ASP A 118 -41.21 -3.16 79.36
CA ASP A 118 -42.54 -2.98 79.89
C ASP A 118 -42.54 -3.08 81.41
N ASN A 119 -43.56 -2.49 82.03
CA ASN A 119 -43.73 -2.48 83.47
C ASN A 119 -45.21 -2.67 83.80
N LEU A 120 -45.55 -3.80 84.39
CA LEU A 120 -46.90 -4.09 84.85
C LEU A 120 -47.04 -3.69 86.30
N THR A 121 -47.88 -2.69 86.59
CA THR A 121 -48.12 -2.29 87.98
C THR A 121 -49.00 -3.31 88.69
N LEU A 122 -48.95 -3.32 90.02
CA LEU A 122 -49.87 -4.13 90.80
C LEU A 122 -51.35 -3.84 90.44
N GLY A 123 -51.70 -2.57 90.25
CA GLY A 123 -53.04 -2.14 89.83
C GLY A 123 -53.47 -2.70 88.46
N ASP A 124 -52.53 -2.81 87.51
CA ASP A 124 -52.80 -3.42 86.19
C ASP A 124 -53.09 -4.93 86.31
N ILE A 125 -52.46 -5.59 87.27
CA ILE A 125 -52.52 -7.04 87.46
C ILE A 125 -53.79 -7.43 88.24
N VAL A 126 -54.07 -6.79 89.38
CA VAL A 126 -55.21 -7.15 90.26
C VAL A 126 -56.43 -6.23 90.10
N GLY A 127 -56.34 -5.19 89.28
CA GLY A 127 -57.44 -4.26 88.96
C GLY A 127 -57.68 -3.17 90.00
N ALA A 128 -56.83 -3.05 91.03
CA ALA A 128 -56.89 -2.02 92.06
C ALA A 128 -55.55 -1.87 92.80
N ASP A 129 -55.23 -0.64 93.24
CA ASP A 129 -54.06 -0.38 94.09
C ASP A 129 -54.39 -0.70 95.54
N LEU A 130 -54.01 -1.89 96.00
CA LEU A 130 -54.29 -2.38 97.34
C LEU A 130 -53.02 -2.48 98.17
N SER A 131 -53.02 -1.88 99.36
CA SER A 131 -51.89 -2.02 100.31
C SER A 131 -51.84 -3.36 101.04
N THR A 132 -52.95 -4.11 100.98
CA THR A 132 -53.08 -5.47 101.51
C THR A 132 -53.83 -6.31 100.49
N ILE A 133 -53.23 -7.39 100.00
CA ILE A 133 -53.81 -8.24 98.95
C ILE A 133 -54.17 -9.59 99.56
N PRO A 134 -55.48 -9.91 99.69
CA PRO A 134 -55.93 -11.20 100.18
C PRO A 134 -55.57 -12.34 99.21
N PRO A 135 -55.32 -13.58 99.69
CA PRO A 135 -54.98 -14.72 98.84
C PRO A 135 -55.98 -15.00 97.72
N ASP A 136 -57.27 -14.80 97.96
CA ASP A 136 -58.34 -15.03 96.97
C ASP A 136 -58.29 -14.04 95.80
N VAL A 137 -57.82 -12.81 96.03
CA VAL A 137 -57.64 -11.80 94.98
C VAL A 137 -56.41 -12.14 94.12
N TRP A 138 -55.27 -12.44 94.75
CA TRP A 138 -54.04 -12.82 94.05
C TRP A 138 -54.20 -14.13 93.27
N ASN A 139 -54.77 -15.15 93.90
CA ASN A 139 -54.90 -16.48 93.29
C ASN A 139 -55.92 -16.53 92.16
N ASN A 140 -56.87 -15.57 92.10
CA ASN A 140 -57.79 -15.45 90.96
C ASN A 140 -57.04 -15.05 89.69
N VAL A 141 -56.13 -14.07 89.80
CA VAL A 141 -55.29 -13.62 88.68
C VAL A 141 -54.25 -14.67 88.32
N ALA A 142 -53.70 -15.38 89.31
CA ALA A 142 -52.74 -16.47 89.11
C ALA A 142 -53.25 -17.65 88.25
N ALA A 143 -54.55 -17.70 87.94
CA ALA A 143 -55.14 -18.74 87.11
C ALA A 143 -54.76 -18.65 85.62
N ASN A 144 -54.31 -17.48 85.15
CA ASN A 144 -53.90 -17.23 83.77
C ASN A 144 -52.56 -16.50 83.74
N PRO A 145 -51.80 -16.55 82.63
CA PRO A 145 -50.60 -15.74 82.49
C PRO A 145 -50.95 -14.25 82.48
N ILE A 146 -50.15 -13.44 83.18
CA ILE A 146 -50.23 -11.98 83.18
C ILE A 146 -49.52 -11.37 81.96
N VAL A 147 -48.61 -12.13 81.34
CA VAL A 147 -48.01 -11.86 80.03
C VAL A 147 -48.02 -13.16 79.24
N ASP A 148 -48.51 -13.13 78.01
CA ASP A 148 -48.47 -14.25 77.06
C ASP A 148 -48.17 -13.69 75.67
N VAL A 149 -46.92 -13.85 75.23
CA VAL A 149 -46.43 -13.37 73.94
C VAL A 149 -46.02 -14.58 73.13
N ASP A 150 -46.59 -14.70 71.93
CA ASP A 150 -46.16 -15.62 70.89
C ASP A 150 -46.21 -14.89 69.54
N GLU A 151 -45.13 -14.18 69.21
CA GLU A 151 -45.08 -13.26 68.07
C GLU A 151 -43.98 -13.62 67.08
N THR A 152 -44.33 -13.65 65.79
CA THR A 152 -43.37 -13.79 64.69
C THR A 152 -42.91 -12.43 64.18
N VAL A 153 -41.60 -12.28 63.99
CA VAL A 153 -40.91 -11.14 63.39
C VAL A 153 -40.24 -11.60 62.10
N ASP A 154 -40.36 -10.81 61.03
CA ASP A 154 -39.71 -11.08 59.73
C ASP A 154 -38.67 -9.98 59.45
N PHE A 155 -37.49 -10.35 58.95
CA PHE A 155 -36.45 -9.39 58.54
C PHE A 155 -36.83 -8.63 57.27
N GLY A 156 -37.80 -9.13 56.49
CA GLY A 156 -38.38 -8.40 55.37
C GLY A 156 -38.59 -9.26 54.12
N GLU A 157 -39.70 -9.01 53.43
CA GLU A 157 -40.07 -9.74 52.21
C GLU A 157 -39.06 -9.56 51.07
N GLU A 158 -38.59 -8.33 50.88
CA GLU A 158 -37.66 -7.96 49.80
C GLU A 158 -36.30 -8.66 49.96
N ILE A 159 -35.72 -8.62 51.15
CA ILE A 159 -34.48 -9.33 51.50
C ILE A 159 -34.66 -10.82 51.21
N ARG A 160 -35.75 -11.41 51.70
CA ARG A 160 -36.03 -12.83 51.49
C ARG A 160 -36.17 -13.18 50.01
N GLN A 161 -36.78 -12.33 49.19
CA GLN A 161 -36.88 -12.53 47.74
C GLN A 161 -35.50 -12.43 47.06
N GLU A 162 -34.67 -11.47 47.45
CA GLU A 162 -33.31 -11.32 46.92
C GLU A 162 -32.45 -12.54 47.25
N LEU A 163 -32.44 -13.01 48.49
CA LEU A 163 -31.68 -14.20 48.90
C LEU A 163 -32.20 -15.46 48.17
N ASN A 164 -33.53 -15.59 48.02
CA ASN A 164 -34.14 -16.71 47.30
C ASN A 164 -33.84 -16.72 45.80
N ARG A 165 -33.38 -15.60 45.21
CA ARG A 165 -32.91 -15.59 43.82
C ARG A 165 -31.61 -16.39 43.68
N TYR A 166 -30.72 -16.30 44.65
CA TYR A 166 -29.40 -16.93 44.63
C TYR A 166 -29.37 -18.31 45.30
N PHE A 167 -30.20 -18.53 46.31
CA PHE A 167 -30.13 -19.71 47.16
C PHE A 167 -31.43 -20.50 47.17
N SER A 168 -31.30 -21.82 47.27
CA SER A 168 -32.39 -22.75 47.54
C SER A 168 -32.61 -23.01 49.03
N ALA A 169 -31.55 -22.83 49.82
CA ALA A 169 -31.54 -22.82 51.28
C ALA A 169 -30.35 -21.97 51.73
N TYR A 170 -30.47 -21.24 52.83
CA TYR A 170 -29.40 -20.38 53.34
C TYR A 170 -29.45 -20.22 54.86
N ALA A 171 -28.30 -19.87 55.44
CA ALA A 171 -28.16 -19.40 56.81
C ALA A 171 -27.39 -18.09 56.85
N LEU A 172 -27.87 -17.16 57.67
CA LEU A 172 -27.17 -15.92 57.96
C LEU A 172 -26.27 -16.14 59.19
N GLU A 173 -24.98 -15.84 59.05
CA GLU A 173 -24.02 -15.91 60.15
C GLU A 173 -23.98 -14.58 60.90
N THR A 174 -24.23 -14.64 62.20
CA THR A 174 -24.25 -13.47 63.07
C THR A 174 -22.84 -12.98 63.42
N GLY A 175 -22.61 -11.67 63.32
CA GLY A 175 -21.35 -11.01 63.59
C GLY A 175 -21.12 -10.65 65.05
N GLU A 176 -19.94 -10.11 65.32
CA GLU A 176 -19.52 -9.63 66.64
C GLU A 176 -20.50 -8.58 67.19
N GLY A 177 -20.82 -8.68 68.48
CA GLY A 177 -21.79 -7.79 69.14
C GLY A 177 -23.26 -8.20 68.96
N SER A 178 -23.51 -9.41 68.46
CA SER A 178 -24.85 -10.01 68.43
C SER A 178 -25.16 -10.69 69.76
N PHE A 179 -26.32 -10.41 70.37
CA PHE A 179 -26.71 -10.95 71.66
C PHE A 179 -28.23 -11.00 71.87
N PHE A 180 -28.66 -11.77 72.85
CA PHE A 180 -30.00 -11.72 73.43
C PHE A 180 -29.91 -11.64 74.95
N VAL A 181 -30.61 -10.68 75.56
CA VAL A 181 -30.65 -10.47 77.01
C VAL A 181 -32.09 -10.45 77.46
N THR A 182 -32.39 -11.18 78.53
CA THR A 182 -33.67 -11.08 79.25
C THR A 182 -33.40 -10.62 80.67
N ASP A 183 -34.21 -9.71 81.17
CA ASP A 183 -34.05 -9.12 82.49
C ASP A 183 -35.43 -8.86 83.09
N PHE A 184 -35.75 -9.59 84.14
CA PHE A 184 -36.99 -9.50 84.89
C PHE A 184 -36.68 -9.03 86.30
N ARG A 185 -37.36 -7.98 86.75
CA ARG A 185 -37.31 -7.52 88.13
C ARG A 185 -38.73 -7.57 88.68
N ASN A 186 -38.94 -8.44 89.65
CA ASN A 186 -40.21 -8.62 90.32
C ASN A 186 -40.23 -7.73 91.56
N ASP A 187 -40.79 -6.53 91.47
CA ASP A 187 -41.04 -5.67 92.63
C ASP A 187 -42.46 -5.86 93.18
N LEU A 188 -43.16 -6.94 92.81
CA LEU A 188 -44.47 -7.25 93.39
C LEU A 188 -44.31 -7.87 94.79
N PRO A 189 -45.33 -7.75 95.67
CA PRO A 189 -45.30 -8.32 97.02
C PRO A 189 -45.43 -9.85 97.06
N GLY A 190 -45.57 -10.51 95.90
CA GLY A 190 -45.71 -11.96 95.76
C GLY A 190 -44.81 -12.56 94.68
N PRO A 191 -44.60 -13.88 94.70
CA PRO A 191 -43.74 -14.57 93.74
C PRO A 191 -44.34 -14.63 92.33
N VAL A 192 -43.47 -14.54 91.32
CA VAL A 192 -43.80 -14.62 89.89
C VAL A 192 -43.03 -15.77 89.26
N LEU A 193 -43.70 -16.59 88.46
CA LEU A 193 -43.07 -17.65 87.66
C LEU A 193 -42.91 -17.16 86.23
N ILE A 194 -41.67 -17.13 85.76
CA ILE A 194 -41.35 -16.92 84.34
C ILE A 194 -41.31 -18.29 83.68
N ASP A 195 -42.15 -18.53 82.66
CA ASP A 195 -41.97 -19.70 81.81
C ASP A 195 -40.74 -19.50 80.90
N THR A 196 -40.25 -20.57 80.31
CA THR A 196 -39.04 -20.56 79.48
C THR A 196 -39.14 -19.53 78.36
N VAL A 197 -38.20 -18.58 78.30
CA VAL A 197 -38.15 -17.59 77.22
C VAL A 197 -37.45 -18.22 76.02
N LYS A 198 -38.12 -18.23 74.87
CA LYS A 198 -37.62 -18.86 73.64
C LYS A 198 -37.62 -17.89 72.48
N ILE A 199 -36.53 -17.91 71.72
CA ILE A 199 -36.47 -17.34 70.37
C ILE A 199 -36.25 -18.49 69.40
N ASP A 200 -37.24 -18.78 68.57
CA ASP A 200 -37.14 -19.80 67.53
C ASP A 200 -36.86 -19.15 66.18
N VAL A 201 -35.99 -19.77 65.38
CA VAL A 201 -35.93 -19.46 63.94
C VAL A 201 -36.96 -20.31 63.24
N ILE A 202 -37.80 -19.68 62.41
CA ILE A 202 -38.70 -20.37 61.49
C ILE A 202 -38.00 -20.48 60.14
N ARG A 203 -37.67 -21.70 59.74
CA ARG A 203 -37.09 -22.00 58.44
C ARG A 203 -38.12 -21.86 57.32
N ASP A 204 -37.63 -21.80 56.08
CA ASP A 204 -38.50 -21.74 54.89
C ASP A 204 -39.39 -22.99 54.72
N ASP A 205 -38.98 -24.14 55.26
CA ASP A 205 -39.80 -25.37 55.31
C ASP A 205 -40.81 -25.40 56.48
N MET A 206 -40.97 -24.29 57.18
CA MET A 206 -41.80 -24.11 58.38
C MET A 206 -41.33 -24.88 59.62
N SER A 207 -40.20 -25.59 59.56
CA SER A 207 -39.59 -26.17 60.76
C SER A 207 -39.00 -25.08 61.65
N ARG A 208 -38.90 -25.38 62.95
CA ARG A 208 -38.40 -24.46 63.97
C ARG A 208 -37.21 -25.05 64.71
N TYR A 209 -36.28 -24.21 65.12
CA TYR A 209 -35.27 -24.56 66.12
C TYR A 209 -35.03 -23.40 67.07
N HIS A 210 -34.64 -23.74 68.29
CA HIS A 210 -34.35 -22.76 69.33
C HIS A 210 -33.01 -22.07 69.03
N LEU A 211 -33.06 -20.78 68.73
CA LEU A 211 -31.87 -19.92 68.65
C LEU A 211 -31.41 -19.52 70.06
N VAL A 212 -32.36 -19.22 70.93
CA VAL A 212 -32.14 -18.85 72.33
C VAL A 212 -33.13 -19.57 73.22
N ILE A 213 -32.64 -20.09 74.34
CA ILE A 213 -33.44 -20.61 75.44
C ILE A 213 -32.87 -20.02 76.72
N HIS A 214 -33.65 -19.19 77.42
CA HIS A 214 -33.36 -18.82 78.80
C HIS A 214 -34.34 -19.57 79.69
N GLU A 215 -33.82 -20.35 80.63
CA GLU A 215 -34.65 -21.17 81.52
C GLU A 215 -35.56 -20.27 82.37
N GLY A 216 -36.81 -20.70 82.52
CA GLY A 216 -37.76 -20.05 83.42
C GLY A 216 -37.49 -20.40 84.88
N ASP A 217 -37.77 -19.48 85.80
CA ASP A 217 -37.69 -19.72 87.24
C ASP A 217 -38.73 -18.89 88.00
N THR A 218 -38.96 -19.26 89.27
CA THR A 218 -39.75 -18.46 90.20
C THR A 218 -38.89 -17.34 90.78
N ILE A 219 -39.29 -16.11 90.52
CA ILE A 219 -38.71 -14.91 91.10
C ILE A 219 -39.52 -14.56 92.34
N GLU A 220 -38.91 -14.73 93.51
CA GLU A 220 -39.49 -14.28 94.78
C GLU A 220 -39.82 -12.78 94.76
N ALA A 221 -40.65 -12.34 95.69
CA ALA A 221 -40.97 -10.92 95.86
C ALA A 221 -39.70 -10.07 96.00
N TYR A 222 -39.66 -8.94 95.31
CA TYR A 222 -38.51 -8.01 95.26
C TYR A 222 -37.21 -8.63 94.71
N GLY A 223 -37.33 -9.69 93.90
CA GLY A 223 -36.24 -10.42 93.27
C GLY A 223 -35.95 -10.00 91.82
N ARG A 224 -34.92 -10.61 91.22
CA ARG A 224 -34.53 -10.38 89.82
C ARG A 224 -33.99 -11.63 89.16
N LEU A 225 -34.36 -11.84 87.90
CA LEU A 225 -33.79 -12.84 87.00
C LEU A 225 -33.16 -12.13 85.80
N ARG A 226 -31.91 -12.47 85.48
CA ARG A 226 -31.23 -11.94 84.30
C ARG A 226 -30.40 -13.02 83.64
N ASP A 227 -30.57 -13.18 82.34
CA ASP A 227 -29.82 -14.12 81.52
C ASP A 227 -29.40 -13.47 80.19
N SER A 228 -28.33 -13.98 79.61
CA SER A 228 -27.76 -13.47 78.37
C SER A 228 -27.14 -14.56 77.52
N THR A 229 -27.49 -14.56 76.24
CA THR A 229 -26.90 -15.43 75.22
C THR A 229 -26.06 -14.61 74.25
N ASP A 230 -24.80 -14.99 74.07
CA ASP A 230 -23.95 -14.49 72.97
C ASP A 230 -24.35 -15.19 71.67
N LEU A 231 -24.69 -14.39 70.68
CA LEU A 231 -25.11 -14.88 69.38
C LEU A 231 -24.00 -14.79 68.35
N THR A 232 -22.78 -14.35 68.66
CA THR A 232 -21.68 -14.26 67.69
C THR A 232 -21.36 -15.63 67.05
N GLY A 233 -21.28 -15.68 65.71
CA GLY A 233 -20.98 -16.89 64.94
C GLY A 233 -22.11 -17.94 64.91
N LYS A 234 -23.34 -17.54 65.25
CA LYS A 234 -24.53 -18.41 65.16
C LYS A 234 -25.15 -18.32 63.77
N PHE A 235 -25.78 -19.42 63.35
CA PHE A 235 -26.52 -19.48 62.10
C PHE A 235 -28.00 -19.23 62.34
N VAL A 236 -28.58 -18.34 61.52
CA VAL A 236 -30.02 -18.09 61.43
C VAL A 236 -30.50 -18.63 60.07
N GLU A 237 -31.07 -19.84 60.07
CA GLU A 237 -31.52 -20.57 58.86
C GLU A 237 -32.90 -20.08 58.37
N GLY A 238 -33.02 -18.78 58.11
CA GLY A 238 -34.26 -18.14 57.66
C GLY A 238 -34.29 -16.66 57.99
N THR A 239 -35.36 -15.97 57.61
CA THR A 239 -35.55 -14.54 57.92
C THR A 239 -36.64 -14.27 58.96
N ARG A 240 -37.18 -15.33 59.58
CA ARG A 240 -38.29 -15.24 60.53
C ARG A 240 -37.90 -15.76 61.90
N LEU A 241 -38.19 -14.96 62.92
CA LEU A 241 -37.98 -15.31 64.32
C LEU A 241 -39.33 -15.34 65.03
N ASN A 242 -39.56 -16.34 65.89
CA ASN A 242 -40.70 -16.39 66.78
C ASN A 242 -40.25 -16.20 68.22
N ALA A 243 -40.76 -15.18 68.88
CA ALA A 243 -40.48 -14.92 70.28
C ALA A 243 -41.66 -15.40 71.14
N SER A 244 -41.36 -16.24 72.13
CA SER A 244 -42.36 -16.80 73.05
C SER A 244 -41.97 -16.55 74.51
N ILE A 245 -42.89 -15.99 75.29
CA ILE A 245 -42.77 -15.82 76.74
C ILE A 245 -44.15 -15.87 77.40
N ALA A 246 -44.25 -16.58 78.52
CA ALA A 246 -45.40 -16.52 79.41
C ALA A 246 -44.95 -16.22 80.85
N ILE A 247 -45.69 -15.38 81.55
CA ILE A 247 -45.42 -15.01 82.94
C ILE A 247 -46.66 -15.26 83.77
N PHE A 248 -46.51 -15.93 84.90
CA PHE A 248 -47.59 -16.31 85.81
C PHE A 248 -47.36 -15.76 87.20
N LEU A 249 -48.42 -15.39 87.91
CA LEU A 249 -48.31 -15.24 89.37
C LEU A 249 -48.28 -16.62 90.01
N VAL A 250 -47.52 -16.78 91.10
CA VAL A 250 -47.51 -18.02 91.87
C VAL A 250 -48.56 -17.91 92.98
N PRO A 251 -49.48 -18.89 93.14
CA PRO A 251 -50.50 -18.83 94.19
C PRO A 251 -49.92 -18.76 95.60
N VAL A 252 -50.55 -17.96 96.46
CA VAL A 252 -50.13 -17.74 97.85
C VAL A 252 -51.20 -18.18 98.85
N ASN A 253 -50.78 -18.52 100.07
CA ASN A 253 -51.69 -18.92 101.15
C ASN A 253 -51.94 -17.81 102.19
N ASP A 254 -51.05 -16.81 102.24
CA ASP A 254 -51.07 -15.71 103.21
C ASP A 254 -51.36 -14.36 102.52
N THR A 255 -51.92 -13.42 103.27
CA THR A 255 -52.14 -12.04 102.79
C THR A 255 -50.80 -11.38 102.48
N LEU A 256 -50.70 -10.79 101.28
CA LEU A 256 -49.52 -10.04 100.85
C LEU A 256 -49.63 -8.57 101.25
N TYR A 257 -48.50 -7.94 101.53
CA TYR A 257 -48.39 -6.54 101.93
C TYR A 257 -47.48 -5.82 100.95
N SER A 258 -48.00 -4.75 100.34
CA SER A 258 -47.20 -3.86 99.48
C SER A 258 -46.12 -3.17 100.32
N ASP A 259 -44.90 -3.04 99.79
CA ASP A 259 -43.87 -2.19 100.39
C ASP A 259 -44.15 -0.72 100.03
N PRO A 260 -44.47 0.17 100.99
CA PRO A 260 -44.79 1.57 100.69
C PRO A 260 -43.60 2.37 100.16
N ASP A 261 -42.36 1.86 100.29
CA ASP A 261 -41.13 2.51 99.82
C ASP A 261 -40.72 2.05 98.41
N ILE A 262 -41.43 1.06 97.83
CA ILE A 262 -41.17 0.51 96.49
C ILE A 262 -42.46 0.64 95.64
N GLU A 263 -42.33 1.11 94.40
CA GLU A 263 -43.45 1.10 93.47
C GLU A 263 -43.68 -0.34 92.99
N ASP A 264 -44.73 -1.00 93.49
CA ASP A 264 -45.02 -2.40 93.20
C ASP A 264 -45.27 -2.62 91.70
N GLY A 265 -44.44 -3.45 91.07
CA GLY A 265 -44.60 -3.79 89.66
C GLY A 265 -43.68 -4.90 89.19
N LEU A 266 -44.03 -5.51 88.07
CA LEU A 266 -43.16 -6.43 87.34
C LEU A 266 -42.55 -5.69 86.16
N PHE A 267 -41.25 -5.43 86.26
CA PHE A 267 -40.47 -4.88 85.16
C PHE A 267 -39.87 -6.02 84.34
N TYR A 268 -40.04 -6.01 83.02
CA TYR A 268 -39.31 -6.90 82.14
C TYR A 268 -38.69 -6.17 80.96
N ARG A 269 -37.50 -6.63 80.58
CA ARG A 269 -36.76 -6.16 79.42
C ARG A 269 -36.25 -7.35 78.62
N GLN A 270 -36.48 -7.30 77.32
CA GLN A 270 -35.83 -8.18 76.35
C GLN A 270 -35.09 -7.32 75.34
N SER A 271 -33.79 -7.56 75.18
CA SER A 271 -32.95 -6.84 74.23
C SER A 271 -32.28 -7.85 73.29
N ALA A 272 -32.55 -7.72 71.99
CA ALA A 272 -32.00 -8.55 70.94
C ALA A 272 -31.23 -7.67 69.93
N GLN A 273 -30.02 -8.08 69.58
CA GLN A 273 -29.25 -7.48 68.51
C GLN A 273 -28.57 -8.58 67.70
N MET A 274 -28.67 -8.52 66.38
CA MET A 274 -27.96 -9.40 65.47
C MET A 274 -27.39 -8.58 64.32
N PHE A 275 -26.07 -8.58 64.18
CA PHE A 275 -25.39 -8.15 62.96
C PHE A 275 -25.18 -9.38 62.10
N PHE A 276 -25.21 -9.24 60.78
CA PHE A 276 -24.94 -10.36 59.87
C PHE A 276 -23.68 -10.08 59.07
N THR A 277 -22.80 -11.08 58.99
CA THR A 277 -21.47 -10.95 58.37
C THR A 277 -21.37 -11.70 57.06
N SER A 278 -21.94 -12.90 57.01
CA SER A 278 -21.90 -13.74 55.83
C SER A 278 -23.22 -14.50 55.66
N ILE A 279 -23.45 -14.97 54.45
CA ILE A 279 -24.53 -15.90 54.12
C ILE A 279 -23.91 -17.19 53.60
N HIS A 280 -24.32 -18.30 54.20
CA HIS A 280 -23.94 -19.64 53.77
C HIS A 280 -25.13 -20.25 53.06
N GLY A 281 -24.96 -20.67 51.82
CA GLY A 281 -26.08 -21.01 50.96
C GLY A 281 -25.87 -22.25 50.10
N ARG A 282 -26.99 -22.88 49.75
CA ARG A 282 -27.09 -23.84 48.64
C ARG A 282 -27.47 -23.07 47.39
N THR A 283 -26.50 -22.82 46.52
CA THR A 283 -26.68 -21.98 45.33
C THR A 283 -27.68 -22.55 44.34
N LYS A 284 -28.40 -21.66 43.66
CA LYS A 284 -29.15 -21.95 42.43
C LYS A 284 -28.28 -21.61 41.23
N GLU A 285 -28.58 -22.23 40.10
CA GLU A 285 -27.98 -21.80 38.84
C GLU A 285 -28.48 -20.39 38.51
N ILE A 286 -27.55 -19.45 38.40
CA ILE A 286 -27.85 -18.07 38.04
C ILE A 286 -26.77 -17.52 37.12
N VAL A 287 -27.21 -16.87 36.04
CA VAL A 287 -26.34 -16.12 35.15
C VAL A 287 -26.04 -14.78 35.83
N LEU A 288 -24.77 -14.57 36.19
CA LEU A 288 -24.31 -13.31 36.75
C LEU A 288 -24.10 -12.28 35.64
N MET A 289 -23.45 -12.70 34.55
CA MET A 289 -23.13 -11.87 33.40
C MET A 289 -23.31 -12.67 32.11
N ASP A 290 -23.80 -11.99 31.08
CA ASP A 290 -23.93 -12.48 29.71
C ASP A 290 -23.74 -11.27 28.79
N THR A 291 -22.57 -11.17 28.17
CA THR A 291 -22.17 -9.95 27.47
C THR A 291 -21.43 -10.28 26.17
N THR A 292 -21.82 -9.59 25.11
CA THR A 292 -21.15 -9.62 23.80
C THR A 292 -20.32 -8.36 23.62
N LEU A 293 -19.04 -8.55 23.30
CA LEU A 293 -18.08 -7.49 22.99
C LEU A 293 -17.38 -7.83 21.67
N GLY A 294 -16.57 -6.90 21.14
CA GLY A 294 -15.68 -7.20 20.04
C GLY A 294 -14.43 -6.34 20.06
N PHE A 295 -13.37 -6.83 19.41
CA PHE A 295 -12.13 -6.09 19.20
C PHE A 295 -11.81 -5.94 17.70
N PRO A 296 -11.39 -4.74 17.27
CA PRO A 296 -11.13 -4.46 15.88
C PRO A 296 -9.92 -5.26 15.39
N LEU A 297 -9.98 -5.75 14.15
CA LEU A 297 -8.82 -6.33 13.50
C LEU A 297 -7.84 -5.22 13.10
N PRO A 298 -6.52 -5.42 13.30
CA PRO A 298 -5.53 -4.41 12.95
C PRO A 298 -5.49 -4.19 11.43
N GLN A 299 -5.18 -2.96 11.02
CA GLN A 299 -4.99 -2.66 9.60
C GLN A 299 -3.84 -3.48 9.03
N SER A 300 -4.15 -4.28 8.02
CA SER A 300 -3.19 -5.10 7.28
C SER A 300 -3.33 -4.83 5.79
N ASN A 301 -2.35 -5.27 4.99
CA ASN A 301 -2.44 -5.21 3.51
C ASN A 301 -3.51 -6.16 2.93
N THR A 302 -4.13 -6.95 3.81
CA THR A 302 -5.18 -7.92 3.55
C THR A 302 -6.39 -7.56 4.41
N GLN A 303 -7.52 -7.25 3.77
CA GLN A 303 -8.83 -7.14 4.44
C GLN A 303 -9.60 -8.43 4.17
N ILE A 304 -10.11 -9.09 5.21
CA ILE A 304 -10.75 -10.41 5.10
C ILE A 304 -12.26 -10.24 5.01
N GLU A 305 -12.93 -11.01 4.17
CA GLU A 305 -14.39 -11.25 4.24
C GLU A 305 -14.65 -12.63 4.87
N LYS A 306 -13.92 -13.64 4.39
CA LYS A 306 -13.98 -15.02 4.87
C LYS A 306 -12.66 -15.75 4.61
N GLY A 307 -12.25 -16.69 5.45
CA GLY A 307 -11.09 -17.54 5.19
C GLY A 307 -11.06 -18.82 6.00
N ALA A 308 -10.21 -19.76 5.60
CA ALA A 308 -9.90 -20.98 6.34
C ALA A 308 -8.55 -20.82 7.04
N LEU A 309 -8.53 -21.04 8.35
CA LEU A 309 -7.33 -21.01 9.18
C LEU A 309 -6.43 -22.20 8.84
N SER A 310 -5.14 -21.91 8.74
CA SER A 310 -4.10 -22.88 8.42
C SER A 310 -3.98 -23.94 9.49
N MET A 311 -3.76 -25.19 9.10
CA MET A 311 -3.44 -26.29 10.02
C MET A 311 -1.93 -26.46 10.26
N THR A 312 -1.12 -25.50 9.81
CA THR A 312 0.34 -25.66 9.78
C THR A 312 1.07 -24.41 10.26
N GLY A 313 1.49 -24.37 11.52
CA GLY A 313 2.39 -23.35 12.02
C GLY A 313 2.53 -23.40 13.53
N PRO A 314 3.74 -23.25 14.09
CA PRO A 314 3.86 -23.00 15.52
C PRO A 314 3.30 -21.60 15.84
N ASP A 315 2.59 -21.49 16.96
CA ASP A 315 2.23 -20.22 17.62
C ASP A 315 1.24 -19.30 16.86
N THR A 316 0.33 -19.88 16.06
CA THR A 316 -0.76 -19.15 15.37
C THR A 316 -2.09 -19.90 15.51
N ASN A 317 -3.23 -19.23 15.28
CA ASN A 317 -4.57 -19.86 15.30
C ASN A 317 -4.96 -20.48 16.64
N GLU A 318 -4.47 -19.92 17.74
CA GLU A 318 -4.76 -20.38 19.10
C GLU A 318 -5.40 -19.26 19.92
N ILE A 319 -6.38 -19.64 20.74
CA ILE A 319 -6.91 -18.80 21.81
C ILE A 319 -6.56 -19.47 23.14
N SER A 320 -5.84 -18.79 24.02
CA SER A 320 -5.59 -19.27 25.38
C SER A 320 -6.37 -18.46 26.41
N MET A 321 -6.92 -19.12 27.41
CA MET A 321 -7.58 -18.53 28.58
C MET A 321 -6.74 -18.81 29.83
N ALA A 322 -6.57 -17.80 30.68
CA ALA A 322 -5.97 -17.92 32.00
C ALA A 322 -6.88 -17.29 33.07
N VAL A 323 -7.20 -18.04 34.12
CA VAL A 323 -7.94 -17.52 35.27
C VAL A 323 -6.96 -16.95 36.28
N LEU A 324 -6.82 -15.62 36.27
CA LEU A 324 -5.87 -14.90 37.13
C LEU A 324 -6.34 -14.83 38.57
N SER A 325 -7.62 -14.56 38.79
CA SER A 325 -8.21 -14.56 40.12
C SER A 325 -9.69 -14.95 40.09
N ASN A 326 -10.12 -15.72 41.09
CA ASN A 326 -11.52 -15.98 41.38
C ASN A 326 -11.66 -16.00 42.90
N THR A 327 -12.30 -14.99 43.48
CA THR A 327 -12.51 -14.86 44.93
C THR A 327 -13.93 -15.19 45.36
N PHE A 328 -14.80 -15.57 44.41
CA PHE A 328 -16.11 -16.12 44.76
C PHE A 328 -15.92 -17.44 45.49
N ASP A 329 -16.39 -17.53 46.73
CA ASP A 329 -16.46 -18.78 47.47
C ASP A 329 -17.74 -19.52 47.08
N ALA A 330 -17.80 -19.91 45.81
CA ALA A 330 -18.87 -20.67 45.17
C ALA A 330 -18.35 -21.31 43.87
N PRO A 331 -18.98 -22.39 43.39
CA PRO A 331 -18.65 -22.94 42.07
C PRO A 331 -19.08 -21.97 40.96
N ILE A 332 -18.11 -21.29 40.34
CA ILE A 332 -18.35 -20.38 39.21
C ILE A 332 -18.04 -21.10 37.89
N ARG A 333 -18.97 -21.02 36.93
CA ARG A 333 -18.75 -21.47 35.55
C ARG A 333 -18.56 -20.29 34.62
N PHE A 334 -17.72 -20.51 33.62
CA PHE A 334 -17.44 -19.56 32.57
C PHE A 334 -17.55 -20.21 31.20
N GLY A 335 -18.26 -19.56 30.29
CA GLY A 335 -18.31 -19.89 28.88
C GLY A 335 -17.84 -18.71 28.05
N LEU A 336 -17.15 -18.98 26.94
CA LEU A 336 -16.73 -17.96 25.97
C LEU A 336 -16.93 -18.51 24.57
N THR A 337 -17.55 -17.73 23.69
CA THR A 337 -17.85 -18.12 22.31
C THR A 337 -17.49 -17.03 21.32
N PHE A 338 -16.92 -17.40 20.19
CA PHE A 338 -16.59 -16.54 19.06
C PHE A 338 -17.48 -16.90 17.85
N PRO A 339 -18.61 -16.20 17.63
CA PRO A 339 -19.59 -16.58 16.60
C PRO A 339 -19.04 -16.58 15.17
N GLN A 340 -18.08 -15.72 14.87
CA GLN A 340 -17.47 -15.54 13.55
C GLN A 340 -16.42 -16.60 13.20
N ILE A 341 -15.94 -17.36 14.19
CA ILE A 341 -14.95 -18.43 14.00
C ILE A 341 -15.71 -19.76 14.11
N GLN A 342 -15.80 -20.53 13.04
CA GLN A 342 -16.64 -21.72 12.96
C GLN A 342 -15.83 -22.96 12.62
N SER A 343 -16.11 -24.06 13.31
CA SER A 343 -15.55 -25.37 12.96
C SER A 343 -15.86 -25.75 11.50
N PRO A 344 -14.97 -26.50 10.83
CA PRO A 344 -15.19 -26.88 9.43
C PRO A 344 -16.45 -27.76 9.24
N PRO A 345 -17.07 -27.73 8.04
CA PRO A 345 -18.24 -28.54 7.74
C PRO A 345 -17.98 -30.04 8.00
N PRO A 346 -18.97 -30.80 8.50
CA PRO A 346 -20.39 -30.44 8.64
C PRO A 346 -20.76 -29.73 9.95
N GLY A 347 -19.79 -29.39 10.82
CA GLY A 347 -20.04 -28.89 12.16
C GLY A 347 -20.60 -27.46 12.19
N ASN A 348 -19.88 -26.50 11.60
CA ASN A 348 -20.23 -25.06 11.60
C ASN A 348 -20.58 -24.49 12.99
N TYR A 349 -20.06 -25.12 14.06
CA TYR A 349 -20.23 -24.64 15.43
C TYR A 349 -19.24 -23.50 15.72
N PRO A 350 -19.67 -22.43 16.40
CA PRO A 350 -18.76 -21.39 16.89
C PRO A 350 -17.61 -21.96 17.72
N ALA A 351 -16.43 -21.37 17.59
CA ALA A 351 -15.30 -21.64 18.46
C ALA A 351 -15.66 -21.19 19.88
N ALA A 352 -15.50 -22.08 20.85
CA ALA A 352 -15.91 -21.78 22.21
C ALA A 352 -15.05 -22.52 23.23
N PHE A 353 -14.82 -21.88 24.37
CA PHE A 353 -14.56 -22.59 25.60
C PHE A 353 -15.91 -23.02 26.18
N PRO A 354 -16.11 -24.34 26.41
CA PRO A 354 -17.35 -24.82 26.99
C PRO A 354 -17.53 -24.27 28.41
N ASP A 355 -18.76 -24.33 28.93
CA ASP A 355 -19.10 -23.93 30.30
C ASP A 355 -18.24 -24.69 31.33
N THR A 356 -17.13 -24.08 31.73
CA THR A 356 -16.07 -24.71 32.52
C THR A 356 -16.08 -24.17 33.94
N LEU A 357 -15.93 -25.06 34.92
CA LEU A 357 -15.79 -24.68 36.32
C LEU A 357 -14.44 -23.98 36.53
N LEU A 358 -14.47 -22.74 36.99
CA LEU A 358 -13.29 -21.92 37.18
C LEU A 358 -12.56 -22.27 38.47
N THR A 359 -11.27 -22.56 38.35
CA THR A 359 -10.35 -22.70 39.48
C THR A 359 -9.21 -21.68 39.31
N PRO A 360 -8.74 -21.02 40.39
CA PRO A 360 -7.63 -20.08 40.28
C PRO A 360 -6.38 -20.76 39.69
N GLY A 361 -5.76 -20.15 38.67
CA GLY A 361 -4.62 -20.72 37.95
C GLY A 361 -4.99 -21.78 36.91
N LEU A 362 -6.27 -21.91 36.56
CA LEU A 362 -6.70 -22.71 35.41
C LEU A 362 -6.25 -22.04 34.11
N ASP A 363 -5.49 -22.79 33.32
CA ASP A 363 -5.08 -22.40 31.97
C ASP A 363 -5.68 -23.38 30.96
N MET A 364 -6.27 -22.85 29.89
CA MET A 364 -6.85 -23.62 28.80
C MET A 364 -6.43 -23.03 27.47
N SER A 365 -6.38 -23.89 26.44
CA SER A 365 -6.12 -23.48 25.08
C SER A 365 -7.16 -24.09 24.14
N LEU A 366 -7.54 -23.31 23.15
CA LEU A 366 -8.39 -23.69 22.04
C LEU A 366 -7.61 -23.53 20.74
N ASP A 367 -7.33 -24.68 20.12
CA ASP A 367 -6.74 -24.77 18.78
C ASP A 367 -7.83 -24.48 17.72
N LEU A 368 -7.57 -23.51 16.86
CA LEU A 368 -8.45 -23.09 15.76
C LEU A 368 -7.97 -23.62 14.40
N ASP A 369 -7.03 -24.56 14.37
CA ASP A 369 -6.56 -25.15 13.13
C ASP A 369 -7.71 -25.73 12.29
N GLY A 370 -7.81 -25.28 11.04
CA GLY A 370 -8.85 -25.68 10.10
C GLY A 370 -10.22 -25.02 10.33
N TYR A 371 -10.38 -24.14 11.33
CA TYR A 371 -11.59 -23.35 11.49
C TYR A 371 -11.74 -22.35 10.34
N HIS A 372 -12.98 -21.94 10.08
CA HIS A 372 -13.30 -20.87 9.14
C HIS A 372 -13.64 -19.59 9.89
N VAL A 373 -13.07 -18.47 9.46
CA VAL A 373 -13.45 -17.14 9.96
C VAL A 373 -14.27 -16.45 8.89
N LYS A 374 -15.38 -15.79 9.27
CA LYS A 374 -16.22 -15.03 8.34
C LYS A 374 -16.84 -13.82 9.03
N SER A 375 -17.16 -12.79 8.26
CA SER A 375 -18.04 -11.70 8.72
C SER A 375 -19.42 -12.24 9.14
N ILE A 376 -20.11 -11.49 9.99
CA ILE A 376 -21.47 -11.81 10.44
C ILE A 376 -22.44 -11.71 9.26
N ASP A 377 -22.30 -10.65 8.47
CA ASP A 377 -23.03 -10.42 7.25
C ASP A 377 -22.22 -10.98 6.06
N ASP A 378 -22.89 -11.79 5.23
CA ASP A 378 -22.28 -12.33 4.03
C ASP A 378 -21.87 -11.17 3.10
N ASP A 379 -20.67 -11.28 2.50
CA ASP A 379 -20.07 -10.30 1.59
C ASP A 379 -19.65 -8.95 2.20
N GLU A 380 -19.61 -8.83 3.54
CA GLU A 380 -18.97 -7.71 4.23
C GLU A 380 -17.54 -8.01 4.69
N LEU A 381 -16.74 -6.96 4.85
CA LEU A 381 -15.40 -7.06 5.43
C LEU A 381 -15.51 -7.38 6.93
N LEU A 382 -14.69 -8.31 7.39
CA LEU A 382 -14.48 -8.61 8.79
C LEU A 382 -13.57 -7.53 9.39
N ASP A 383 -14.19 -6.53 9.99
CA ASP A 383 -13.47 -5.43 10.65
C ASP A 383 -13.30 -5.66 12.16
N ASN A 384 -14.13 -6.51 12.76
CA ASN A 384 -14.22 -6.73 14.20
C ASN A 384 -14.47 -8.22 14.51
N LEU A 385 -13.77 -8.76 15.50
CA LEU A 385 -14.05 -10.09 16.05
C LEU A 385 -14.88 -9.95 17.33
N GLU A 386 -16.12 -10.41 17.25
CA GLU A 386 -17.05 -10.50 18.37
C GLU A 386 -16.82 -11.75 19.19
N TYR A 387 -17.06 -11.62 20.49
CA TYR A 387 -17.07 -12.71 21.44
C TYR A 387 -18.14 -12.47 22.50
N THR A 388 -18.77 -13.55 22.93
CA THR A 388 -19.76 -13.56 24.02
C THR A 388 -19.20 -14.38 25.15
N TYR A 389 -19.14 -13.79 26.35
CA TYR A 389 -18.80 -14.53 27.56
C TYR A 389 -19.96 -14.55 28.54
N GLN A 390 -20.03 -15.63 29.32
CA GLN A 390 -21.08 -15.86 30.29
C GLN A 390 -20.47 -16.35 31.60
N VAL A 391 -20.84 -15.71 32.71
CA VAL A 391 -20.42 -16.08 34.06
C VAL A 391 -21.65 -16.58 34.82
N LYS A 392 -21.57 -17.78 35.41
CA LYS A 392 -22.67 -18.38 36.16
C LYS A 392 -22.21 -18.86 37.53
N ILE A 393 -23.09 -18.75 38.52
CA ILE A 393 -22.98 -19.58 39.72
C ILE A 393 -23.61 -20.94 39.39
N ASP A 394 -22.90 -22.02 39.63
CA ASP A 394 -23.42 -23.38 39.46
C ASP A 394 -24.39 -23.72 40.59
N SER A 395 -25.38 -24.55 40.28
CA SER A 395 -26.32 -25.03 41.29
C SER A 395 -25.65 -26.02 42.25
N ALA A 396 -26.05 -25.99 43.52
CA ALA A 396 -25.60 -26.96 44.49
C ALA A 396 -26.04 -28.37 44.08
N ALA A 397 -25.09 -29.31 44.03
CA ALA A 397 -25.40 -30.70 43.76
C ALA A 397 -26.44 -31.22 44.79
N PRO A 398 -27.50 -31.92 44.35
CA PRO A 398 -28.60 -32.30 45.24
C PRO A 398 -28.18 -33.28 46.33
N ASP A 399 -27.14 -34.08 46.07
CA ASP A 399 -26.58 -35.13 46.92
C ASP A 399 -25.51 -34.65 47.93
N VAL A 400 -25.01 -33.41 47.79
CA VAL A 400 -24.07 -32.82 48.75
C VAL A 400 -24.83 -32.21 49.92
N ALA A 401 -24.53 -32.67 51.13
CA ALA A 401 -25.08 -32.12 52.36
C ALA A 401 -24.35 -30.83 52.77
N GLY A 402 -25.09 -29.84 53.26
CA GLY A 402 -24.56 -28.55 53.71
C GLY A 402 -24.66 -27.42 52.66
N TYR A 403 -23.95 -26.33 52.94
CA TYR A 403 -23.82 -25.17 52.05
C TYR A 403 -22.59 -25.35 51.14
N ASN A 404 -22.70 -24.93 49.88
CA ASN A 404 -21.63 -25.02 48.89
C ASN A 404 -21.11 -23.64 48.46
N ALA A 405 -21.61 -22.59 49.10
CA ALA A 405 -21.13 -21.23 48.92
C ALA A 405 -21.23 -20.44 50.22
N THR A 406 -20.27 -19.55 50.43
CA THR A 406 -20.27 -18.58 51.51
C THR A 406 -19.97 -17.21 50.93
N PHE A 407 -20.85 -16.24 51.13
CA PHE A 407 -20.65 -14.88 50.62
C PHE A 407 -20.67 -13.87 51.76
N PRO A 408 -19.83 -12.83 51.72
CA PRO A 408 -19.94 -11.74 52.67
C PRO A 408 -21.25 -10.97 52.44
N LEU A 409 -21.82 -10.46 53.52
CA LEU A 409 -22.97 -9.55 53.48
C LEU A 409 -22.48 -8.12 53.58
N ASN A 410 -23.17 -7.21 52.88
CA ASN A 410 -22.84 -5.79 52.79
C ASN A 410 -21.51 -5.48 52.07
N GLU A 411 -20.89 -6.48 51.46
CA GLU A 411 -19.72 -6.38 50.58
C GLU A 411 -19.99 -7.14 49.26
N SER A 412 -19.10 -7.02 48.27
CA SER A 412 -19.22 -7.80 47.03
C SER A 412 -19.11 -9.30 47.32
N MET A 413 -19.95 -10.10 46.66
CA MET A 413 -19.88 -11.57 46.73
C MET A 413 -18.52 -12.15 46.29
N GLY A 414 -17.74 -11.41 45.50
CA GLY A 414 -16.44 -11.85 45.00
C GLY A 414 -16.06 -11.11 43.72
N THR A 415 -14.84 -11.35 43.26
CA THR A 415 -14.27 -10.77 42.04
C THR A 415 -13.73 -11.88 41.16
N LEU A 416 -13.88 -11.70 39.84
CA LEU A 416 -13.38 -12.61 38.82
C LEU A 416 -12.47 -11.84 37.86
N GLN A 417 -11.28 -12.37 37.60
CA GLN A 417 -10.41 -11.89 36.52
C GLN A 417 -9.97 -13.05 35.64
N VAL A 418 -10.33 -12.96 34.36
CA VAL A 418 -9.98 -13.94 33.32
C VAL A 418 -9.33 -13.19 32.16
N ASP A 419 -8.18 -13.68 31.72
CA ASP A 419 -7.46 -13.14 30.58
C ASP A 419 -7.52 -14.12 29.41
N PHE A 420 -7.66 -13.57 28.19
CA PHE A 420 -7.60 -14.27 26.93
C PHE A 420 -6.45 -13.74 26.10
N GLN A 421 -5.74 -14.63 25.42
CA GLN A 421 -4.78 -14.27 24.39
C GLN A 421 -5.25 -14.87 23.07
N VAL A 422 -5.42 -14.02 22.08
CA VAL A 422 -5.72 -14.42 20.70
C VAL A 422 -4.43 -14.22 19.91
N THR A 423 -3.85 -15.32 19.45
CA THR A 423 -2.64 -15.31 18.62
C THR A 423 -2.94 -14.79 17.21
N ASP A 424 -1.89 -14.59 16.41
CA ASP A 424 -2.04 -14.21 15.01
C ASP A 424 -2.86 -15.25 14.23
N MET A 425 -3.75 -14.76 13.38
CA MET A 425 -4.56 -15.62 12.52
C MET A 425 -3.83 -15.84 11.21
N ARG A 426 -3.52 -17.09 10.92
CA ARG A 426 -2.89 -17.52 9.67
C ARG A 426 -3.88 -18.32 8.85
N PHE A 427 -4.01 -17.98 7.57
CA PHE A 427 -4.96 -18.57 6.65
C PHE A 427 -4.26 -19.47 5.61
N ASP A 428 -4.91 -20.57 5.21
CA ASP A 428 -4.52 -21.34 4.02
C ASP A 428 -5.25 -20.84 2.77
N SER A 429 -6.45 -20.29 2.95
CA SER A 429 -7.23 -19.66 1.90
C SER A 429 -8.06 -18.52 2.47
N LEU A 430 -8.26 -17.45 1.68
CA LEU A 430 -9.17 -16.39 2.07
C LEU A 430 -9.80 -15.66 0.87
N LYS A 431 -10.92 -15.01 1.14
CA LYS A 431 -11.68 -14.11 0.28
C LYS A 431 -11.62 -12.72 0.93
N GLY A 432 -11.31 -11.68 0.15
CA GLY A 432 -11.11 -10.35 0.69
C GLY A 432 -10.42 -9.39 -0.29
N GLN A 433 -9.96 -8.25 0.22
CA GLN A 433 -9.23 -7.25 -0.57
C GLN A 433 -7.74 -7.33 -0.32
N PHE A 434 -6.96 -7.37 -1.41
CA PHE A 434 -5.51 -7.47 -1.36
C PHE A 434 -4.89 -6.45 -2.28
N ASN A 435 -3.86 -5.79 -1.78
CA ASN A 435 -3.03 -4.91 -2.58
C ASN A 435 -1.70 -5.59 -2.91
N MET A 436 -1.52 -5.96 -4.18
CA MET A 436 -0.28 -6.55 -4.68
C MET A 436 0.48 -5.51 -5.50
N LEU A 437 1.74 -5.24 -5.15
CA LEU A 437 2.61 -4.33 -5.90
C LEU A 437 3.50 -5.13 -6.84
N LEU A 438 3.29 -4.99 -8.15
CA LEU A 438 4.18 -5.56 -9.16
C LEU A 438 5.46 -4.69 -9.24
N PRO A 439 6.65 -5.30 -9.18
CA PRO A 439 7.90 -4.56 -9.26
C PRO A 439 8.05 -3.95 -10.66
N GLY A 440 7.87 -2.63 -10.76
CA GLY A 440 8.07 -1.90 -12.00
C GLY A 440 9.53 -1.51 -12.20
N ASP A 441 10.06 -1.75 -13.40
CA ASP A 441 11.37 -1.27 -13.81
C ASP A 441 11.29 0.11 -14.49
N GLU A 442 12.32 0.94 -14.29
CA GLU A 442 12.51 2.18 -15.03
C GLU A 442 13.33 1.88 -16.29
N GLN A 443 12.73 2.05 -17.47
CA GLN A 443 13.42 1.84 -18.74
C GLN A 443 13.96 3.15 -19.28
N GLN A 444 15.22 3.14 -19.69
CA GLN A 444 15.82 4.25 -20.42
C GLN A 444 15.53 4.09 -21.91
N MET A 445 15.06 5.17 -22.53
CA MET A 445 14.90 5.24 -23.97
C MET A 445 16.10 6.01 -24.53
N GLU A 446 17.02 5.28 -25.14
CA GLU A 446 18.13 5.90 -25.90
C GLU A 446 17.72 6.05 -27.36
N LEU A 447 17.57 7.30 -27.79
CA LEU A 447 17.48 7.67 -29.20
C LEU A 447 18.90 7.64 -29.81
N PRO A 448 19.07 7.17 -31.06
CA PRO A 448 20.31 7.27 -31.79
C PRO A 448 20.81 8.71 -31.80
N GLU A 449 22.12 8.85 -31.62
CA GLU A 449 22.79 10.12 -31.77
C GLU A 449 22.49 10.73 -33.15
N GLY A 450 21.91 11.94 -33.17
CA GLY A 450 21.61 12.69 -34.40
C GLY A 450 20.11 12.79 -34.72
N ILE A 451 19.26 12.21 -33.87
CA ILE A 451 17.81 12.27 -34.00
C ILE A 451 17.23 13.05 -32.81
N THR A 452 16.57 14.19 -33.06
CA THR A 452 15.95 15.00 -32.00
C THR A 452 14.56 15.46 -32.42
N GLY A 453 13.52 15.05 -31.69
CA GLY A 453 12.15 15.54 -31.91
C GLY A 453 11.39 14.80 -33.02
N ILE A 454 11.54 13.48 -33.12
CA ILE A 454 10.65 12.67 -33.96
C ILE A 454 9.27 12.61 -33.29
N GLY A 455 8.25 13.12 -33.97
CA GLY A 455 6.86 12.78 -33.66
C GLY A 455 6.53 11.44 -34.29
N ILE A 456 6.39 10.39 -33.48
CA ILE A 456 6.08 9.04 -33.98
C ILE A 456 4.57 8.92 -34.13
N ALA A 457 4.11 8.62 -35.35
CA ALA A 457 2.69 8.75 -35.67
C ALA A 457 1.77 7.74 -34.95
N GLU A 458 2.23 6.49 -34.83
CA GLU A 458 1.39 5.35 -34.46
C GLU A 458 2.06 4.46 -33.40
N PRO A 459 2.44 4.97 -32.22
CA PRO A 459 2.96 4.11 -31.16
C PRO A 459 1.86 3.19 -30.64
N GLU A 460 2.20 1.91 -30.50
CA GLU A 460 1.38 0.87 -29.87
C GLU A 460 2.15 0.23 -28.72
N MET A 461 1.57 0.22 -27.52
CA MET A 461 2.08 -0.55 -26.39
C MET A 461 1.16 -1.73 -26.13
N THR A 462 1.71 -2.93 -26.12
CA THR A 462 1.00 -4.15 -25.73
C THR A 462 1.53 -4.64 -24.39
N LEU A 463 0.63 -4.85 -23.45
CA LEU A 463 0.88 -5.46 -22.15
C LEU A 463 0.15 -6.81 -22.08
N ARG A 464 0.89 -7.87 -21.75
CA ARG A 464 0.35 -9.22 -21.56
C ARG A 464 0.40 -9.57 -20.08
N VAL A 465 -0.76 -9.61 -19.44
CA VAL A 465 -0.89 -9.89 -18.02
C VAL A 465 -1.42 -11.31 -17.84
N ARG A 466 -0.73 -12.11 -17.01
CA ARG A 466 -1.16 -13.45 -16.65
C ARG A 466 -1.44 -13.52 -15.15
N ASN A 467 -2.59 -14.08 -14.79
CA ASN A 467 -3.00 -14.25 -13.40
C ASN A 467 -3.55 -15.66 -13.13
N ARG A 468 -3.26 -16.15 -11.93
CA ARG A 468 -3.91 -17.34 -11.34
C ARG A 468 -4.87 -16.96 -10.21
N ILE A 469 -5.21 -15.68 -10.12
CA ILE A 469 -5.96 -15.08 -9.02
C ILE A 469 -7.36 -14.70 -9.55
N LEU A 470 -8.40 -14.97 -8.75
CA LEU A 470 -9.80 -14.63 -9.04
C LEU A 470 -10.02 -13.10 -9.01
N PRO A 471 -11.07 -12.56 -9.66
CA PRO A 471 -11.05 -11.31 -10.43
C PRO A 471 -10.12 -10.19 -9.92
N VAL A 472 -9.18 -9.80 -10.78
CA VAL A 472 -8.16 -8.79 -10.47
C VAL A 472 -8.43 -7.52 -11.27
N LYS A 473 -8.43 -6.40 -10.57
CA LYS A 473 -8.37 -5.06 -11.18
C LYS A 473 -6.95 -4.56 -11.10
N LEU A 474 -6.33 -4.29 -12.25
CA LEU A 474 -5.02 -3.68 -12.30
C LEU A 474 -5.18 -2.16 -12.20
N ILE A 475 -4.28 -1.49 -11.50
CA ILE A 475 -4.14 -0.03 -11.41
C ILE A 475 -2.71 0.28 -11.84
N MET A 476 -2.56 1.02 -12.94
CA MET A 476 -1.27 1.26 -13.58
C MET A 476 -1.08 2.74 -13.90
N ASP A 477 0.09 3.26 -13.57
CA ASP A 477 0.59 4.57 -13.99
C ASP A 477 1.81 4.39 -14.89
N ILE A 478 1.71 4.87 -16.14
CA ILE A 478 2.82 4.93 -17.09
C ILE A 478 3.28 6.38 -17.18
N THR A 479 4.47 6.67 -16.67
CA THR A 479 5.05 8.01 -16.65
C THR A 479 6.20 8.12 -17.64
N ALA A 480 6.14 9.14 -18.49
CA ALA A 480 7.21 9.55 -19.39
C ALA A 480 7.88 10.81 -18.84
N ASN A 481 9.20 10.78 -18.64
CA ASN A 481 9.95 11.93 -18.13
C ASN A 481 10.93 12.49 -19.15
N LYS A 482 10.94 13.82 -19.28
CA LYS A 482 11.87 14.61 -20.08
C LYS A 482 12.46 15.74 -19.25
N LYS A 483 13.54 15.47 -18.51
CA LYS A 483 14.29 16.41 -17.63
C LYS A 483 13.39 17.23 -16.67
N THR A 484 12.72 18.26 -17.17
CA THR A 484 11.84 19.19 -16.42
C THR A 484 10.33 18.99 -16.67
N GLU A 485 9.93 18.23 -17.68
CA GLU A 485 8.53 17.92 -18.00
C GLU A 485 8.28 16.42 -17.81
N SER A 486 7.13 16.07 -17.22
CA SER A 486 6.68 14.68 -17.06
C SER A 486 5.21 14.57 -17.42
N ARG A 487 4.81 13.46 -18.04
CA ARG A 487 3.40 13.15 -18.31
C ARG A 487 3.11 11.73 -17.83
N THR A 488 1.92 11.53 -17.26
CA THR A 488 1.49 10.24 -16.71
C THR A 488 0.15 9.83 -17.30
N MET A 489 0.08 8.61 -17.82
CA MET A 489 -1.14 7.92 -18.23
C MET A 489 -1.56 6.97 -17.11
N HIS A 490 -2.75 7.19 -16.54
CA HIS A 490 -3.35 6.34 -15.51
C HIS A 490 -4.42 5.44 -16.11
N VAL A 491 -4.36 4.14 -15.84
CA VAL A 491 -5.32 3.15 -16.35
C VAL A 491 -5.68 2.09 -15.33
N GLU A 492 -6.94 1.64 -15.40
CA GLU A 492 -7.48 0.64 -14.47
C GLU A 492 -8.21 -0.51 -15.21
N PRO A 493 -7.49 -1.37 -15.95
CA PRO A 493 -8.11 -2.46 -16.68
C PRO A 493 -8.52 -3.61 -15.74
N SER A 494 -9.68 -4.20 -16.01
CA SER A 494 -10.09 -5.47 -15.41
C SER A 494 -9.45 -6.62 -16.18
N LEU A 495 -8.85 -7.56 -15.46
CA LEU A 495 -8.18 -8.70 -16.05
C LEU A 495 -9.15 -9.87 -16.25
N ASN A 496 -8.83 -10.73 -17.22
CA ASN A 496 -9.36 -12.07 -17.33
C ASN A 496 -9.06 -12.85 -16.03
N HIS A 497 -9.78 -13.92 -15.75
CA HIS A 497 -9.57 -14.74 -14.56
C HIS A 497 -9.70 -16.22 -14.92
N PRO A 498 -8.98 -17.11 -14.23
CA PRO A 498 -9.15 -18.54 -14.45
C PRO A 498 -10.57 -18.96 -14.05
N ASP A 499 -11.13 -19.93 -14.76
CA ASP A 499 -12.36 -20.61 -14.32
C ASP A 499 -12.09 -21.31 -12.98
N VAL A 500 -13.11 -21.41 -12.13
CA VAL A 500 -13.03 -21.96 -10.74
C VAL A 500 -12.43 -23.38 -10.68
N ALA A 501 -12.39 -24.11 -11.81
CA ALA A 501 -11.83 -25.45 -11.94
C ALA A 501 -10.47 -25.52 -12.66
N ALA A 502 -9.94 -24.40 -13.16
CA ALA A 502 -8.73 -24.37 -13.98
C ALA A 502 -7.47 -24.13 -13.13
N THR A 503 -6.52 -25.05 -13.21
CA THR A 503 -5.14 -24.84 -12.73
C THR A 503 -4.31 -23.96 -13.68
N ASP A 504 -4.93 -23.46 -14.75
CA ASP A 504 -4.28 -22.71 -15.81
C ASP A 504 -4.23 -21.22 -15.50
N SER A 505 -3.28 -20.51 -16.09
CA SER A 505 -3.23 -19.04 -15.99
C SER A 505 -4.19 -18.41 -17.00
N ALA A 506 -4.98 -17.43 -16.57
CA ALA A 506 -5.72 -16.60 -17.50
C ALA A 506 -4.82 -15.54 -18.12
N LEU A 507 -5.06 -15.19 -19.38
CA LEU A 507 -4.31 -14.17 -20.13
C LEU A 507 -5.21 -12.97 -20.43
N SER A 508 -4.70 -11.78 -20.13
CA SER A 508 -5.25 -10.50 -20.56
C SER A 508 -4.25 -9.77 -21.44
N ILE A 509 -4.68 -9.30 -22.60
CA ILE A 509 -3.87 -8.48 -23.49
C ILE A 509 -4.44 -7.06 -23.46
N ILE A 510 -3.63 -6.10 -23.05
CA ILE A 510 -4.02 -4.69 -22.95
C ILE A 510 -3.19 -3.92 -23.97
N LYS A 511 -3.86 -3.34 -24.96
CA LYS A 511 -3.22 -2.50 -25.99
C LYS A 511 -3.49 -1.03 -25.71
N PHE A 512 -2.46 -0.21 -25.83
CA PHE A 512 -2.53 1.24 -25.78
C PHE A 512 -2.09 1.79 -27.13
N ASN A 513 -2.86 2.70 -27.70
CA ASN A 513 -2.51 3.41 -28.93
C ASN A 513 -3.04 4.86 -28.87
N ARG A 514 -3.00 5.58 -29.99
CA ARG A 514 -3.47 6.97 -30.10
C ARG A 514 -4.98 7.14 -29.84
N GLN A 515 -5.78 6.08 -29.91
CA GLN A 515 -7.23 6.10 -29.65
C GLN A 515 -7.56 5.83 -28.18
N GLY A 516 -6.63 5.27 -27.40
CA GLY A 516 -6.84 4.95 -25.99
C GLY A 516 -6.39 3.54 -25.63
N MET A 517 -7.13 2.90 -24.72
CA MET A 517 -6.85 1.56 -24.19
C MET A 517 -7.88 0.54 -24.69
N PHE A 518 -7.40 -0.64 -25.08
CA PHE A 518 -8.18 -1.78 -25.55
C PHE A 518 -7.81 -3.01 -24.70
N VAL A 519 -8.80 -3.73 -24.19
CA VAL A 519 -8.59 -4.90 -23.33
C VAL A 519 -9.19 -6.13 -24.01
N TYR A 520 -8.38 -7.16 -24.16
CA TYR A 520 -8.73 -8.44 -24.75
C TYR A 520 -8.47 -9.58 -23.76
N TRP A 521 -9.28 -10.63 -23.84
CA TRP A 521 -9.14 -11.83 -23.01
C TRP A 521 -8.75 -13.03 -23.86
N ASP A 522 -7.76 -13.79 -23.39
CA ASP A 522 -7.14 -14.95 -24.05
C ASP A 522 -6.35 -14.60 -25.32
N ASP A 523 -6.99 -13.95 -26.30
CA ASP A 523 -6.37 -13.53 -27.56
C ASP A 523 -6.90 -12.18 -28.06
N GLU A 524 -6.28 -11.65 -29.11
CA GLU A 524 -6.63 -10.34 -29.68
C GLU A 524 -7.96 -10.32 -30.47
N SER A 525 -8.65 -11.46 -30.61
CA SER A 525 -9.95 -11.53 -31.28
C SER A 525 -11.11 -11.24 -30.33
N ASN A 526 -10.89 -11.39 -29.02
CA ASN A 526 -11.90 -11.23 -27.98
C ASN A 526 -11.78 -9.88 -27.28
N LEU A 527 -12.22 -8.81 -27.95
CA LEU A 527 -12.25 -7.46 -27.38
C LEU A 527 -13.36 -7.33 -26.34
N VAL A 528 -12.98 -7.03 -25.10
CA VAL A 528 -13.92 -6.94 -23.96
C VAL A 528 -14.17 -5.51 -23.52
N ARG A 529 -13.18 -4.62 -23.66
CA ARG A 529 -13.33 -3.21 -23.24
C ARG A 529 -12.51 -2.26 -24.11
N VAL A 530 -13.07 -1.08 -24.36
CA VAL A 530 -12.39 0.08 -24.96
C VAL A 530 -12.58 1.27 -24.04
N ASN A 531 -11.53 2.04 -23.80
CA ASN A 531 -11.60 3.26 -23.01
C ASN A 531 -10.78 4.37 -23.67
N GLU A 532 -11.38 5.55 -23.82
CA GLU A 532 -10.65 6.75 -24.22
C GLU A 532 -9.84 7.22 -23.00
N THR A 533 -8.52 7.02 -23.05
CA THR A 533 -7.59 7.40 -21.97
C THR A 533 -6.79 8.62 -22.41
N HIS A 534 -6.85 9.70 -21.64
CA HIS A 534 -6.01 10.89 -21.87
C HIS A 534 -5.17 11.19 -20.62
N PRO A 535 -3.85 11.43 -20.76
CA PRO A 535 -3.04 11.32 -21.99
C PRO A 535 -2.97 9.87 -22.52
N THR A 536 -2.78 9.72 -23.83
CA THR A 536 -2.57 8.44 -24.52
C THR A 536 -1.09 8.07 -24.53
N ILE A 537 -0.75 6.83 -24.92
CA ILE A 537 0.65 6.44 -25.12
C ILE A 537 1.34 7.31 -26.19
N ALA A 538 0.59 7.79 -27.18
CA ALA A 538 1.10 8.72 -28.18
C ALA A 538 1.49 10.07 -27.56
N ASP A 539 0.67 10.61 -26.65
CA ASP A 539 0.98 11.87 -25.94
C ASP A 539 2.22 11.75 -25.03
N LEU A 540 2.52 10.54 -24.55
CA LEU A 540 3.72 10.23 -23.77
C LEU A 540 4.96 10.14 -24.65
N ILE A 541 4.86 9.50 -25.83
CA ILE A 541 5.97 9.37 -26.79
C ILE A 541 6.28 10.72 -27.47
N ASP A 542 5.26 11.52 -27.78
CA ASP A 542 5.40 12.86 -28.36
C ASP A 542 6.16 13.83 -27.42
N LEU A 543 6.25 13.51 -26.11
CA LEU A 543 7.11 14.26 -25.18
C LEU A 543 8.60 14.13 -25.55
N ASN A 544 8.99 13.08 -26.29
CA ASN A 544 10.36 12.63 -26.51
C ASN A 544 11.07 12.38 -25.16
N PRO A 545 10.57 11.43 -24.35
CA PRO A 545 11.08 11.19 -23.00
C PRO A 545 12.44 10.51 -23.00
N LYS A 546 13.22 10.76 -21.95
CA LYS A 546 14.50 10.05 -21.70
C LYS A 546 14.26 8.69 -21.05
N ASN A 547 13.20 8.58 -20.23
CA ASN A 547 12.85 7.34 -19.56
C ASN A 547 11.34 7.15 -19.44
N PHE A 548 10.96 5.88 -19.30
CA PHE A 548 9.62 5.42 -18.99
C PHE A 548 9.64 4.72 -17.64
N ARG A 549 8.66 5.03 -16.81
CA ARG A 549 8.42 4.35 -15.53
C ARG A 549 7.01 3.79 -15.52
N ILE A 550 6.90 2.49 -15.25
CA ILE A 550 5.60 1.81 -15.10
C ILE A 550 5.43 1.48 -13.63
N SER A 551 4.42 2.06 -12.97
CA SER A 551 4.05 1.74 -11.58
C SER A 551 2.75 0.97 -11.60
N THR A 552 2.72 -0.20 -10.96
CA THR A 552 1.57 -1.12 -11.04
C THR A 552 1.19 -1.64 -9.67
N SER A 553 -0.12 -1.64 -9.42
CA SER A 553 -0.73 -2.31 -8.28
C SER A 553 -1.92 -3.13 -8.77
N ALA A 554 -2.14 -4.27 -8.15
CA ALA A 554 -3.28 -5.12 -8.43
C ALA A 554 -4.16 -5.18 -7.20
N LEU A 555 -5.43 -4.82 -7.41
CA LEU A 555 -6.49 -4.90 -6.44
C LEU A 555 -7.31 -6.15 -6.75
N VAL A 556 -7.22 -7.14 -5.87
CA VAL A 556 -8.04 -8.34 -5.94
C VAL A 556 -9.39 -8.05 -5.28
N ARG A 557 -10.50 -8.20 -6.00
CA ARG A 557 -11.86 -7.95 -5.51
C ARG A 557 -12.82 -9.00 -6.07
N GLY A 558 -13.59 -9.65 -5.21
CA GLY A 558 -14.75 -10.45 -5.63
C GLY A 558 -14.71 -11.92 -5.22
N GLU A 559 -15.62 -12.69 -5.80
CA GLU A 559 -15.85 -14.09 -5.45
C GLU A 559 -14.69 -15.00 -5.87
N GLY A 560 -13.96 -15.48 -4.88
CA GLY A 560 -12.90 -16.45 -5.07
C GLY A 560 -12.07 -16.68 -3.82
N THR A 561 -11.55 -17.90 -3.65
CA THR A 561 -10.55 -18.23 -2.64
C THR A 561 -9.17 -18.16 -3.28
N ILE A 562 -8.27 -17.37 -2.72
CA ILE A 562 -6.87 -17.34 -3.15
C ILE A 562 -6.03 -18.20 -2.21
N GLY A 563 -5.00 -18.85 -2.75
CA GLY A 563 -4.09 -19.72 -2.02
C GLY A 563 -2.64 -19.24 -2.06
N ILE A 564 -1.82 -19.81 -1.17
CA ILE A 564 -0.38 -19.57 -1.17
C ILE A 564 0.23 -20.07 -2.50
N GLY A 565 1.00 -19.21 -3.16
CA GLY A 565 1.64 -19.52 -4.45
C GLY A 565 0.87 -19.05 -5.68
N ASP A 566 -0.36 -18.56 -5.53
CA ASP A 566 -1.03 -17.86 -6.64
C ASP A 566 -0.24 -16.59 -7.00
N SER A 567 -0.14 -16.31 -8.31
CA SER A 567 0.73 -15.25 -8.80
C SER A 567 0.12 -14.43 -9.93
N LEU A 568 0.63 -13.21 -10.04
CA LEU A 568 0.39 -12.25 -11.10
C LEU A 568 1.74 -11.87 -11.72
N TRP A 569 1.83 -11.87 -13.04
CA TRP A 569 3.02 -11.42 -13.76
C TRP A 569 2.63 -10.79 -15.09
N ALA A 570 3.49 -9.92 -15.62
CA ALA A 570 3.21 -9.24 -16.87
C ALA A 570 4.48 -8.92 -17.67
N ASP A 571 4.37 -9.05 -18.98
CA ASP A 571 5.37 -8.56 -19.94
C ASP A 571 4.77 -7.45 -20.80
N TYR A 572 5.59 -6.50 -21.22
CA TYR A 572 5.14 -5.43 -22.13
C TYR A 572 6.12 -5.19 -23.26
N ILE A 573 5.57 -4.73 -24.38
CA ILE A 573 6.30 -4.31 -25.57
C ILE A 573 5.69 -2.99 -26.04
N LEU A 574 6.50 -1.94 -26.12
CA LEU A 574 6.19 -0.76 -26.91
C LEU A 574 6.81 -0.92 -28.29
N GLU A 575 6.01 -0.73 -29.33
CA GLU A 575 6.44 -0.69 -30.71
C GLU A 575 5.90 0.58 -31.38
N ALA A 576 6.75 1.28 -32.11
CA ALA A 576 6.35 2.48 -32.82
C ALA A 576 7.06 2.55 -34.18
N PRO A 577 6.33 2.53 -35.32
CA PRO A 577 6.92 2.59 -36.64
C PRO A 577 7.51 3.97 -36.93
N PHE A 578 8.58 4.03 -37.72
CA PHE A 578 9.19 5.27 -38.22
C PHE A 578 8.29 6.00 -39.22
N LYS A 579 7.29 6.68 -38.67
CA LYS A 579 6.40 7.59 -39.38
C LYS A 579 6.49 8.94 -38.70
N PHE A 580 6.89 9.96 -39.46
CA PHE A 580 7.12 11.30 -38.90
C PHE A 580 5.91 12.19 -39.10
N LEU A 581 5.60 12.96 -38.06
CA LEU A 581 4.86 14.22 -38.18
C LEU A 581 5.83 15.35 -38.56
N ALA A 582 5.32 16.35 -39.29
CA ALA A 582 6.11 17.45 -39.83
C ALA A 582 7.02 18.12 -38.79
N SER A 583 8.34 18.03 -38.96
CA SER A 583 9.34 18.62 -38.07
C SER A 583 10.68 18.83 -38.78
N SER A 584 11.51 19.74 -38.25
CA SER A 584 12.89 19.92 -38.71
C SER A 584 13.84 19.00 -37.95
N GLN A 585 14.71 18.30 -38.67
CA GLN A 585 15.70 17.37 -38.11
C GLN A 585 17.10 17.81 -38.52
N SER A 586 18.10 17.65 -37.65
CA SER A 586 19.50 17.94 -37.99
C SER A 586 20.37 16.77 -37.58
N PHE A 587 21.17 16.25 -38.51
CA PHE A 587 22.04 15.12 -38.25
C PHE A 587 23.47 15.37 -38.73
N MET A 588 24.44 14.80 -38.01
CA MET A 588 25.86 14.78 -38.33
C MET A 588 26.35 13.34 -38.21
N PRO A 589 26.99 12.75 -39.24
CA PRO A 589 27.49 11.38 -39.18
C PRO A 589 28.54 11.16 -38.09
N LYS A 590 28.71 9.92 -37.64
CA LYS A 590 29.67 9.54 -36.59
C LYS A 590 31.15 9.69 -37.00
N GLY A 591 31.45 9.79 -38.30
CA GLY A 591 32.81 9.87 -38.83
C GLY A 591 33.08 11.14 -39.63
N TYR A 592 34.25 11.75 -39.41
CA TYR A 592 34.79 12.83 -40.23
C TYR A 592 35.74 12.26 -41.31
N THR A 593 35.89 12.98 -42.43
CA THR A 593 36.93 12.66 -43.42
C THR A 593 38.19 13.46 -43.11
N THR A 594 39.35 12.78 -43.07
CA THR A 594 40.64 13.43 -42.84
C THR A 594 41.27 13.84 -44.17
N ILE A 595 41.62 15.12 -44.28
CA ILE A 595 42.43 15.68 -45.35
C ILE A 595 43.85 15.84 -44.80
N ALA A 596 44.77 15.01 -45.28
CA ALA A 596 46.16 15.06 -44.84
C ALA A 596 46.81 16.41 -45.18
N ALA A 597 47.72 16.85 -44.31
CA ALA A 597 48.55 18.02 -44.58
C ALA A 597 49.27 17.87 -45.93
N TRP A 598 49.21 18.89 -46.76
CA TRP A 598 50.00 18.96 -47.99
C TRP A 598 51.49 18.96 -47.65
N ASP A 599 52.31 18.37 -48.53
CA ASP A 599 53.76 18.56 -48.43
C ASP A 599 54.11 20.05 -48.64
N SER A 600 55.27 20.46 -48.11
CA SER A 600 55.66 21.87 -48.10
C SER A 600 55.73 22.51 -49.49
N SER A 601 56.07 21.72 -50.53
CA SER A 601 56.21 22.23 -51.89
C SER A 601 54.84 22.41 -52.57
N THR A 602 53.92 21.44 -52.41
CA THR A 602 52.55 21.54 -52.93
C THR A 602 51.76 22.64 -52.22
N ALA A 603 51.93 22.77 -50.90
CA ALA A 603 51.29 23.82 -50.12
C ALA A 603 51.73 25.22 -50.58
N ALA A 604 53.04 25.44 -50.74
CA ALA A 604 53.58 26.71 -51.23
C ALA A 604 53.12 27.01 -52.65
N PHE A 605 53.15 25.99 -53.53
CA PHE A 605 52.70 26.11 -54.91
C PHE A 605 51.23 26.53 -55.01
N ILE A 606 50.32 25.91 -54.25
CA ILE A 606 48.91 26.30 -54.23
C ILE A 606 48.75 27.72 -53.69
N ARG A 607 49.45 28.10 -52.61
CA ARG A 607 49.36 29.46 -52.03
C ARG A 607 49.81 30.55 -52.98
N GLU A 608 50.88 30.32 -53.72
CA GLU A 608 51.47 31.32 -54.63
C GLU A 608 50.74 31.38 -55.98
N ASN A 609 50.21 30.25 -56.47
CA ASN A 609 49.73 30.13 -57.84
C ASN A 609 48.21 29.89 -57.96
N ALA A 610 47.49 29.53 -56.89
CA ALA A 610 46.04 29.36 -56.97
C ALA A 610 45.33 30.71 -57.08
N THR A 611 44.63 30.90 -58.19
CA THR A 611 43.79 32.08 -58.46
C THR A 611 42.36 31.92 -57.92
N GLY A 612 42.03 30.74 -57.41
CA GLY A 612 40.76 30.37 -56.79
C GLY A 612 40.60 28.86 -56.72
N ALA A 613 39.62 28.38 -55.94
CA ALA A 613 39.23 26.97 -55.90
C ALA A 613 37.72 26.83 -56.06
N ILE A 614 37.28 25.69 -56.60
CA ILE A 614 35.88 25.39 -56.85
C ILE A 614 35.56 24.06 -56.20
N VAL A 615 34.53 24.02 -55.36
CA VAL A 615 33.92 22.77 -54.93
C VAL A 615 32.99 22.27 -56.02
N TYR A 616 33.07 20.99 -56.32
CA TYR A 616 32.08 20.25 -57.07
C TYR A 616 31.45 19.23 -56.13
N ALA A 617 30.13 19.25 -55.96
CA ALA A 617 29.40 18.29 -55.16
C ALA A 617 28.26 17.68 -55.98
N ASN A 618 28.16 16.36 -56.00
CA ASN A 618 26.99 15.63 -56.48
C ASN A 618 26.26 15.06 -55.27
N LEU A 619 25.01 15.49 -55.07
CA LEU A 619 24.16 15.11 -53.95
C LEU A 619 23.00 14.28 -54.47
N THR A 620 22.81 13.11 -53.88
CA THR A 620 21.65 12.24 -54.13
C THR A 620 20.75 12.32 -52.90
N ASN A 621 19.51 12.77 -53.06
CA ASN A 621 18.51 12.66 -52.01
C ASN A 621 17.58 11.48 -52.31
N HIS A 622 17.61 10.48 -51.43
CA HIS A 622 16.71 9.32 -51.47
C HIS A 622 15.85 9.23 -50.21
N ILE A 623 15.56 10.35 -49.51
CA ILE A 623 14.60 10.41 -48.39
C ILE A 623 13.44 11.36 -48.71
N PRO A 624 12.22 11.15 -48.16
CA PRO A 624 11.03 12.00 -48.39
C PRO A 624 11.07 13.32 -47.62
N MET A 625 12.26 13.90 -47.45
CA MET A 625 12.51 15.18 -46.79
C MET A 625 13.39 16.05 -47.68
N HIS A 626 13.31 17.36 -47.54
CA HIS A 626 14.22 18.29 -48.20
C HIS A 626 15.03 19.03 -47.15
N GLY A 627 16.06 19.78 -47.54
CA GLY A 627 16.93 20.34 -46.51
C GLY A 627 18.13 21.08 -47.06
N THR A 628 19.15 21.20 -46.23
CA THR A 628 20.44 21.79 -46.56
C THR A 628 21.54 20.82 -46.17
N PHE A 629 22.45 20.57 -47.11
CA PHE A 629 23.70 19.87 -46.87
C PHE A 629 24.81 20.92 -46.67
N THR A 630 25.51 20.85 -45.54
CA THR A 630 26.61 21.75 -45.20
C THR A 630 27.85 20.91 -44.91
N LEU A 631 28.97 21.18 -45.60
CA LEU A 631 30.24 20.54 -45.26
C LEU A 631 31.05 21.48 -44.37
N LEU A 632 31.26 21.08 -43.12
CA LEU A 632 32.10 21.78 -42.15
C LEU A 632 33.55 21.35 -42.31
N MET A 633 34.49 22.23 -41.99
CA MET A 633 35.92 21.97 -41.96
C MET A 633 36.55 22.50 -40.68
N SER A 634 37.46 21.72 -40.09
CA SER A 634 38.20 22.11 -38.89
C SER A 634 39.66 21.65 -38.95
N ASP A 635 40.53 22.30 -38.19
CA ASP A 635 41.89 21.83 -37.89
C ASP A 635 41.92 20.88 -36.65
N SER A 636 40.74 20.50 -36.15
CA SER A 636 40.54 19.55 -35.05
C SER A 636 39.44 18.52 -35.39
N THR A 637 39.38 17.44 -34.63
CA THR A 637 38.37 16.39 -34.76
C THR A 637 37.07 16.71 -34.00
N ILE A 638 36.98 17.89 -33.38
CA ILE A 638 35.85 18.30 -32.55
C ILE A 638 34.85 19.10 -33.40
N PHE A 639 33.66 18.53 -33.60
CA PHE A 639 32.56 19.16 -34.32
C PHE A 639 31.31 19.22 -33.42
N PRO A 640 30.96 20.39 -32.86
CA PRO A 640 29.75 20.54 -32.04
C PRO A 640 28.49 20.37 -32.90
N ARG A 641 27.54 19.57 -32.42
CA ARG A 641 26.27 19.31 -33.12
C ARG A 641 25.40 20.58 -33.21
N ASP A 642 25.37 21.33 -32.13
CA ASP A 642 24.59 22.55 -31.99
C ASP A 642 25.32 23.54 -31.07
N THR A 643 24.75 24.73 -30.93
CA THR A 643 25.25 25.79 -30.04
C THR A 643 24.47 25.85 -28.74
N LEU A 644 23.80 24.76 -28.33
CA LEU A 644 23.06 24.72 -27.07
C LEU A 644 24.05 24.67 -25.90
N PRO A 645 23.77 25.35 -24.77
CA PRO A 645 24.67 25.37 -23.62
C PRO A 645 25.12 23.98 -23.15
N GLU A 646 24.22 22.98 -23.20
CA GLU A 646 24.52 21.61 -22.78
C GLU A 646 25.59 20.94 -23.65
N THR A 647 25.52 21.11 -24.98
CA THR A 647 26.49 20.57 -25.94
C THR A 647 27.84 21.25 -25.76
N LEU A 648 27.84 22.56 -25.51
CA LEU A 648 29.06 23.34 -25.29
C LEU A 648 29.73 22.96 -23.96
N ASP A 649 28.97 22.80 -22.89
CA ASP A 649 29.47 22.39 -21.57
C ASP A 649 30.12 20.99 -21.62
N LEU A 650 29.46 20.02 -22.29
CA LEU A 650 29.97 18.65 -22.45
C LEU A 650 31.31 18.61 -23.21
N LEU A 651 31.47 19.48 -24.21
CA LEU A 651 32.69 19.59 -25.02
C LEU A 651 33.71 20.59 -24.43
N ASN A 652 33.41 21.16 -23.26
CA ASN A 652 34.25 22.15 -22.58
C ASN A 652 34.50 23.42 -23.42
N ILE A 653 33.51 23.82 -24.22
CA ILE A 653 33.54 24.98 -25.12
C ILE A 653 32.97 26.20 -24.38
N SER A 654 33.74 27.29 -24.33
CA SER A 654 33.35 28.55 -23.69
C SER A 654 32.55 29.46 -24.61
N ASP A 655 32.88 29.50 -25.91
CA ASP A 655 32.25 30.36 -26.91
C ASP A 655 32.51 29.84 -28.33
N MET A 656 31.64 30.20 -29.28
CA MET A 656 31.75 29.86 -30.70
C MET A 656 31.39 31.08 -31.57
N GLY A 657 32.32 31.50 -32.44
CA GLY A 657 32.08 32.62 -33.35
C GLY A 657 33.29 32.96 -34.21
N ASN A 658 33.06 33.68 -35.31
CA ASN A 658 34.09 34.10 -36.26
C ASN A 658 34.96 32.94 -36.78
N SER A 659 34.31 31.83 -37.17
CA SER A 659 34.94 30.58 -37.62
C SER A 659 35.92 29.95 -36.60
N ARG A 660 35.70 30.17 -35.30
CA ARG A 660 36.54 29.65 -34.20
C ARG A 660 35.70 29.10 -33.06
N ILE A 661 36.25 28.09 -32.39
CA ILE A 661 35.73 27.52 -31.14
C ILE A 661 36.76 27.82 -30.05
N TYR A 662 36.28 28.37 -28.93
CA TYR A 662 37.08 28.68 -27.76
C TYR A 662 36.77 27.66 -26.67
N PHE A 663 37.79 27.02 -26.11
CA PHE A 663 37.63 26.06 -25.02
C PHE A 663 37.93 26.71 -23.67
N ASN A 664 37.31 26.22 -22.60
CA ASN A 664 37.52 26.73 -21.23
C ASN A 664 38.96 26.56 -20.74
N ASN A 665 39.73 25.65 -21.34
CA ASN A 665 41.15 25.44 -21.05
C ASN A 665 42.08 26.45 -21.76
N GLY A 666 41.54 27.34 -22.60
CA GLY A 666 42.28 28.33 -23.37
C GLY A 666 42.64 27.91 -24.79
N ASP A 667 42.33 26.68 -25.20
CA ASP A 667 42.56 26.22 -26.58
C ASP A 667 41.60 26.90 -27.57
N ILE A 668 42.08 27.12 -28.80
CA ILE A 668 41.29 27.71 -29.88
C ILE A 668 41.48 26.84 -31.12
N ILE A 669 40.38 26.34 -31.67
CA ILE A 669 40.36 25.61 -32.94
C ILE A 669 39.56 26.40 -33.98
N ARG A 670 39.86 26.17 -35.25
CA ARG A 670 39.10 26.76 -36.35
C ARG A 670 37.96 25.83 -36.74
N LEU A 671 36.78 26.37 -36.95
CA LEU A 671 35.63 25.66 -37.52
C LEU A 671 35.02 26.56 -38.59
N ASP A 672 35.11 26.14 -39.85
CA ASP A 672 34.62 26.88 -41.00
C ASP A 672 33.61 26.06 -41.81
N THR A 673 32.87 26.73 -42.69
CA THR A 673 31.98 26.07 -43.65
C THR A 673 32.66 26.05 -45.02
N LEU A 674 32.94 24.86 -45.55
CA LEU A 674 33.50 24.71 -46.90
C LEU A 674 32.48 25.12 -47.97
N PHE A 675 31.27 24.60 -47.85
CA PHE A 675 30.13 24.97 -48.68
C PHE A 675 28.82 24.55 -48.01
N SER A 676 27.73 25.21 -48.40
CA SER A 676 26.37 24.88 -47.94
C SER A 676 25.41 24.98 -49.12
N VAL A 677 24.64 23.92 -49.35
CA VAL A 677 23.83 23.76 -50.55
C VAL A 677 22.49 23.11 -50.22
N PRO A 678 21.38 23.49 -50.90
CA PRO A 678 20.10 22.84 -50.67
C PRO A 678 20.12 21.39 -51.18
N LEU A 679 19.55 20.47 -50.40
CA LEU A 679 19.29 19.11 -50.87
C LEU A 679 18.15 19.13 -51.90
N PRO A 680 18.25 18.35 -53.00
CA PRO A 680 17.19 18.27 -53.99
C PRO A 680 15.89 17.76 -53.36
N ARG A 681 14.74 18.27 -53.81
CA ARG A 681 13.44 17.79 -53.34
C ARG A 681 13.09 16.48 -54.04
N ALA A 682 12.91 15.43 -53.27
CA ALA A 682 12.45 14.14 -53.77
C ALA A 682 10.95 14.12 -54.08
N GLU A 683 10.53 13.33 -55.07
CA GLU A 683 9.12 13.07 -55.33
C GLU A 683 8.59 12.00 -54.36
N VAL A 684 7.49 12.33 -53.68
CA VAL A 684 6.84 11.47 -52.69
C VAL A 684 5.51 10.99 -53.25
N ASP A 685 5.21 9.70 -53.09
CA ASP A 685 3.91 9.14 -53.38
C ASP A 685 2.85 9.71 -52.41
N PRO A 686 1.78 10.36 -52.91
CA PRO A 686 0.79 11.01 -52.07
C PRO A 686 -0.07 10.04 -51.23
N VAL A 687 -0.08 8.74 -51.53
CA VAL A 687 -0.85 7.73 -50.79
C VAL A 687 0.00 7.07 -49.71
N THR A 688 1.23 6.69 -50.06
CA THR A 688 2.10 5.91 -49.16
C THR A 688 3.06 6.77 -48.35
N GLY A 689 3.29 8.04 -48.77
CA GLY A 689 4.26 8.93 -48.12
C GLY A 689 5.72 8.51 -48.35
N MET A 690 5.97 7.59 -49.30
CA MET A 690 7.28 7.05 -49.63
C MET A 690 7.91 7.77 -50.83
N ILE A 691 9.23 7.76 -50.91
CA ILE A 691 9.95 8.25 -52.08
C ILE A 691 9.79 7.30 -53.29
N THR A 692 9.51 7.85 -54.47
CA THR A 692 9.32 7.07 -55.70
C THR A 692 10.63 6.79 -56.44
N ALA A 693 11.57 7.74 -56.42
CA ALA A 693 12.91 7.62 -57.02
C ALA A 693 13.92 8.60 -56.37
N PRO A 694 15.22 8.26 -56.33
CA PRO A 694 16.26 9.19 -55.88
C PRO A 694 16.40 10.39 -56.83
N VAL A 695 16.74 11.55 -56.27
CA VAL A 695 16.98 12.77 -57.05
C VAL A 695 18.41 13.24 -56.87
N ASP A 696 19.12 13.40 -57.99
CA ASP A 696 20.49 13.91 -58.02
C ASP A 696 20.52 15.42 -58.26
N SER A 697 21.48 16.09 -57.62
CA SER A 697 21.79 17.50 -57.83
C SER A 697 23.29 17.71 -57.87
N THR A 698 23.77 18.33 -58.94
CA THR A 698 25.16 18.76 -59.04
C THR A 698 25.25 20.24 -58.71
N VAL A 699 26.08 20.57 -57.71
CA VAL A 699 26.32 21.94 -57.27
C VAL A 699 27.81 22.26 -57.41
N THR A 700 28.08 23.48 -57.86
CA THR A 700 29.44 24.03 -57.91
C THR A 700 29.48 25.35 -57.18
N ASP A 701 30.43 25.50 -56.27
CA ASP A 701 30.61 26.74 -55.49
C ASP A 701 32.08 27.18 -55.49
N THR A 702 32.33 28.48 -55.40
CA THR A 702 33.68 29.05 -55.34
C THR A 702 34.15 29.18 -53.91
N ILE A 703 35.34 28.66 -53.61
CA ILE A 703 35.96 28.75 -52.29
C ILE A 703 36.69 30.09 -52.17
N SER A 704 36.54 30.75 -51.02
CA SER A 704 37.25 32.00 -50.71
C SER A 704 38.77 31.79 -50.66
N ALA A 705 39.54 32.83 -50.99
CA ALA A 705 41.00 32.79 -50.90
C ALA A 705 41.49 32.46 -49.48
N ASP A 706 40.79 32.96 -48.44
CA ASP A 706 41.12 32.69 -47.04
C ASP A 706 41.01 31.20 -46.69
N LEU A 707 39.98 30.52 -47.20
CA LEU A 707 39.78 29.09 -46.96
C LEU A 707 40.76 28.22 -47.79
N VAL A 708 41.17 28.69 -48.97
CA VAL A 708 42.28 28.08 -49.74
C VAL A 708 43.61 28.21 -48.98
N MET A 709 43.86 29.37 -48.37
CA MET A 709 45.03 29.57 -47.51
C MET A 709 44.99 28.66 -46.28
N GLU A 710 43.80 28.46 -45.69
CA GLU A 710 43.61 27.54 -44.57
C GLU A 710 43.91 26.09 -44.98
N LEU A 711 43.30 25.61 -46.07
CA LEU A 711 43.52 24.25 -46.60
C LEU A 711 44.99 23.93 -46.88
N THR A 712 45.83 24.94 -47.11
CA THR A 712 47.26 24.79 -47.41
C THR A 712 48.18 24.98 -46.20
N ARG A 713 47.61 25.09 -44.99
CA ARG A 713 48.38 24.97 -43.74
C ARG A 713 48.95 23.56 -43.62
N GLN A 714 50.13 23.45 -43.02
CA GLN A 714 50.82 22.16 -42.81
C GLN A 714 50.26 21.43 -41.57
N VAL A 715 48.93 21.29 -41.51
CA VAL A 715 48.20 20.53 -40.50
C VAL A 715 47.19 19.63 -41.19
N ASN A 716 46.78 18.56 -40.52
CA ASN A 716 45.65 17.79 -40.99
C ASN A 716 44.38 18.62 -40.82
N HIS A 717 43.50 18.53 -41.80
CA HIS A 717 42.17 19.11 -41.71
C HIS A 717 41.15 18.00 -41.68
N TYR A 718 40.00 18.28 -41.09
CA TYR A 718 38.90 17.34 -40.95
C TYR A 718 37.68 17.97 -41.56
N VAL A 719 36.91 17.20 -42.33
CA VAL A 719 35.64 17.64 -42.88
C VAL A 719 34.50 16.77 -42.39
N MET A 720 33.41 17.41 -42.01
CA MET A 720 32.24 16.76 -41.42
C MET A 720 30.98 17.28 -42.08
N PRO A 721 30.16 16.41 -42.70
CA PRO A 721 28.87 16.82 -43.21
C PRO A 721 27.89 17.08 -42.06
N ARG A 722 27.10 18.12 -42.23
CA ARG A 722 25.94 18.47 -41.41
C ARG A 722 24.74 18.57 -42.34
N ILE A 723 23.67 17.87 -42.00
CA ILE A 723 22.49 17.79 -42.84
C ILE A 723 21.28 18.23 -42.03
N ASP A 724 20.68 19.34 -42.45
CA ASP A 724 19.50 19.93 -41.84
C ASP A 724 18.28 19.64 -42.73
N LEU A 725 17.38 18.77 -42.29
CA LEU A 725 16.18 18.32 -42.98
C LEU A 725 14.92 19.06 -42.49
N GLN A 726 13.98 19.25 -43.40
CA GLN A 726 12.69 19.87 -43.20
C GLN A 726 11.61 19.14 -44.01
N THR A 727 10.41 19.09 -43.45
CA THR A 727 9.21 18.57 -44.13
C THR A 727 8.44 19.72 -44.76
N SER A 728 7.85 19.50 -45.94
CA SER A 728 7.09 20.52 -46.67
C SER A 728 5.58 20.53 -46.38
N SER A 729 5.05 19.52 -45.68
CA SER A 729 3.62 19.37 -45.40
C SER A 729 3.38 18.72 -44.04
N ASP A 730 2.17 18.91 -43.49
CA ASP A 730 1.63 18.21 -42.31
C ASP A 730 1.29 16.73 -42.58
N SER A 731 1.81 16.17 -43.67
CA SER A 731 1.52 14.81 -44.12
C SER A 731 2.49 13.82 -43.48
N LEU A 732 1.99 12.62 -43.18
CA LEU A 732 2.82 11.50 -42.72
C LEU A 732 3.85 11.15 -43.79
N ILE A 733 5.13 11.19 -43.43
CA ILE A 733 6.23 10.71 -44.28
C ILE A 733 6.74 9.38 -43.75
N PHE A 734 7.05 8.47 -44.69
CA PHE A 734 7.53 7.14 -44.39
C PHE A 734 8.93 6.96 -44.96
N ILE A 735 9.90 6.65 -44.08
CA ILE A 735 11.30 6.46 -44.45
C ILE A 735 11.63 4.97 -44.37
N ARG A 736 12.14 4.42 -45.47
CA ARG A 736 12.56 3.01 -45.54
C ARG A 736 14.00 2.85 -45.03
N PRO A 737 14.38 1.67 -44.52
CA PRO A 737 15.77 1.39 -44.13
C PRO A 737 16.79 1.67 -45.25
N GLN A 738 16.41 1.41 -46.51
CA GLN A 738 17.24 1.61 -47.70
C GLN A 738 17.26 3.03 -48.27
N ASP A 739 16.46 3.94 -47.72
CA ASP A 739 16.50 5.35 -48.10
C ASP A 739 17.83 5.96 -47.62
N TYR A 740 18.45 6.85 -48.41
CA TYR A 740 19.79 7.35 -48.13
C TYR A 740 20.01 8.79 -48.60
N ILE A 741 21.06 9.43 -48.09
CA ILE A 741 21.63 10.64 -48.68
C ILE A 741 23.03 10.33 -49.20
N GLY A 742 23.23 10.48 -50.51
CA GLY A 742 24.51 10.26 -51.17
C GLY A 742 25.25 11.59 -51.39
N VAL A 743 26.56 11.60 -51.13
CA VAL A 743 27.38 12.81 -51.23
C VAL A 743 28.72 12.48 -51.86
N HIS A 744 28.95 13.01 -53.05
CA HIS A 744 30.24 12.93 -53.75
C HIS A 744 30.78 14.34 -54.00
N ALA A 745 31.73 14.80 -53.19
CA ALA A 745 32.30 16.14 -53.34
C ALA A 745 33.83 16.15 -53.47
N TYR A 746 34.34 17.07 -54.27
CA TYR A 746 35.78 17.32 -54.50
C TYR A 746 36.07 18.81 -54.71
N ILE A 747 37.27 19.24 -54.34
CA ILE A 747 37.78 20.60 -54.62
C ILE A 747 38.68 20.54 -55.85
N GLY A 748 38.44 21.42 -56.82
CA GLY A 748 39.36 21.72 -57.91
C GLY A 748 40.05 23.07 -57.69
N PHE A 749 41.38 23.07 -57.60
CA PHE A 749 42.17 24.31 -57.56
C PHE A 749 42.46 24.81 -58.99
N ARG A 750 42.26 26.11 -59.23
CA ARG A 750 42.67 26.79 -60.47
C ARG A 750 44.03 27.44 -60.25
N VAL A 751 45.10 26.77 -60.67
CA VAL A 751 46.47 27.30 -60.56
C VAL A 751 46.95 27.94 -61.88
N ASN A 752 47.72 29.01 -61.76
CA ASN A 752 48.43 29.64 -62.87
C ASN A 752 49.87 29.13 -62.90
N THR A 753 50.26 28.35 -63.92
CA THR A 753 51.60 27.73 -63.96
C THR A 753 52.63 28.53 -64.78
N GLY A 754 52.35 29.81 -65.08
CA GLY A 754 53.15 30.64 -65.99
C GLY A 754 54.62 30.77 -65.59
N ASP A 755 54.92 30.93 -64.30
CA ASP A 755 56.28 31.16 -63.80
C ASP A 755 57.08 29.87 -63.54
N PHE A 756 56.43 28.70 -63.53
CA PHE A 756 57.10 27.42 -63.23
C PHE A 756 57.75 26.77 -64.47
N ILE A 757 57.22 27.01 -65.66
CA ILE A 757 57.70 26.38 -66.91
C ILE A 757 58.88 27.17 -67.52
N TYR A 758 58.99 28.47 -67.23
CA TYR A 758 60.04 29.36 -67.76
C TYR A 758 60.99 29.82 -66.64
N GLY A 759 61.65 28.87 -65.98
CA GLY A 759 62.81 29.21 -65.16
C GLY A 759 63.98 29.59 -66.06
N SER A 760 64.51 30.81 -65.92
CA SER A 760 65.91 31.11 -66.23
C SER A 760 66.40 32.38 -65.54
N ASP A 761 67.40 32.17 -64.67
CA ASP A 761 68.64 32.93 -64.60
C ASP A 761 68.73 34.22 -65.45
N SER A 762 68.86 35.35 -64.77
CA SER A 762 69.58 36.51 -65.28
C SER A 762 70.55 37.01 -64.20
N ASN A 763 71.65 36.27 -64.00
CA ASN A 763 72.88 36.86 -63.49
C ASN A 763 73.46 37.73 -64.60
N GLU A 764 73.18 39.03 -64.56
CA GLU A 764 74.06 40.03 -65.17
C GLU A 764 74.92 40.61 -64.05
N GLU A 765 76.16 40.12 -63.98
CA GLU A 765 77.27 40.85 -63.37
C GLU A 765 77.58 42.07 -64.24
N GLU A 766 77.40 43.28 -63.70
CA GLU A 766 78.24 44.42 -64.03
C GLU A 766 78.84 44.96 -62.73
N GLY A 767 80.17 45.03 -62.68
CA GLY A 767 80.94 45.36 -61.49
C GLY A 767 81.00 46.85 -61.15
N GLY A 768 81.52 47.13 -59.95
CA GLY A 768 81.92 48.45 -59.53
C GLY A 768 82.15 48.55 -58.02
N GLU A 769 83.43 48.43 -57.63
CA GLU A 769 84.08 48.68 -56.31
C GLU A 769 83.88 47.69 -55.16
#